data_AF-A0A7J4PEM2-F1
#
_entry.id   AF-A0A7J4PEM2-F1
#
_cell.length_a   1.000
_cell.length_b   1.000
_cell.length_c   1.000
_cell.angle_alpha   90.00
_cell.angle_beta   90.00
_cell.angle_gamma   90.00
#
_symmetry.space_group_name_H-M   'P 1'
#
loop_
_entity.id
_entity.type
_entity.pdbx_description
1 polymer ?
#
loop_
_entity_poly.entity_id
_entity_poly.type
_entity_poly.pdbx_seq_one_letter_code
_entity_poly.pdbx_strand_id
1 'polypeptide(L)'
;MTFSDLLVKGRIEPKRYARHILLPLVALAIGLAAFIYLLGPLSERISYLYQLGYFLDIMGFWYYLLYSFPMLIFAYALLYPKIIVDKRMGEIDNNMHYYVTHWGVLSRAEIKISDLLLELSHKKEYKALAEETGYLYSLQDKWGKTFPDACRFVRMRTPSKTFSDFLGRIAHAIDSGEDVRQFLQSEQEAVMSDFTNTYERRLYSIGVFKEIYISIVVSIVFLGVIAVIAPFISGMDPLMILAFVFVLFVFAEMLSVYYLKLVCPVDPLWQVSEVVTARERKRKNLFFVSLFLCALVLTANLVALHLGISSIPPPYKYHFILATSIAPLILVGSNTKREENLIKRKDNLIPTFLRSIGAAAGTTGGKITDTVGYLSVHDFYPLTDEIIKFHRRLSTRIDEERAWTLFTTGTSSNLIYRFCDIFRGGLALGCNPAEVGNFIATNMDKTNNLRKKRSASAATLVGILYGLIAAIGFCLFVTFGITGYLNDTWGTMSAETEITPERIELLEHEYPEVFEHHLRELSSTLSTLPMDKLSETLAEYFPTRFIELMSSVLATVPPERLAPSLNKLSTALGGLPSGELERIMRGEEPREITPRRLAELPTGRIAELTRAHAPALLGELFEEFAPERVTELPKEFAPENLAMLYELQLNTLFVELPYEKRLAFIADLDRVEEERITVLERRAAELRAMGGGAVVGELERTIGEIEDIQARREALEAAGAVLTPIPPFEMELTSFILLLMLVSFAMISSLTLVISDGGHPFGSLGHFVFLTWVGFLAGILAEQLLPRLLIVV
;
A
#
# COMPACT_ATOMS: atom_id res chain seq x y z
N MET A 1 -21.50 -1.99 30.03
CA MET A 1 -21.93 -0.58 29.83
C MET A 1 -23.11 -0.61 28.89
N THR A 2 -24.24 -0.05 29.31
CA THR A 2 -25.41 0.09 28.43
C THR A 2 -25.19 1.26 27.45
N PHE A 3 -25.95 1.32 26.36
CA PHE A 3 -25.89 2.44 25.41
C PHE A 3 -26.24 3.77 26.09
N SER A 4 -27.18 3.75 27.06
CA SER A 4 -27.51 4.91 27.89
C SER A 4 -26.32 5.37 28.74
N ASP A 5 -25.55 4.43 29.31
CA ASP A 5 -24.35 4.79 30.08
C ASP A 5 -23.30 5.49 29.21
N LEU A 6 -23.14 5.04 27.95
CA LEU A 6 -22.21 5.66 27.00
C LEU A 6 -22.63 7.10 26.67
N LEU A 7 -23.92 7.36 26.49
CA LEU A 7 -24.41 8.71 26.24
C LEU A 7 -24.20 9.63 27.45
N VAL A 8 -24.48 9.14 28.67
CA VAL A 8 -24.28 9.91 29.90
C VAL A 8 -22.80 10.23 30.11
N LYS A 9 -21.92 9.23 30.02
CA LYS A 9 -20.47 9.40 30.22
C LYS A 9 -19.80 10.17 29.10
N GLY A 10 -20.33 10.06 27.88
CA GLY A 10 -19.89 10.84 26.73
C GLY A 10 -20.39 12.29 26.74
N ARG A 11 -21.29 12.65 27.67
CA ARG A 11 -22.02 13.93 27.69
C ARG A 11 -22.74 14.21 26.35
N ILE A 12 -23.27 13.16 25.73
CA ILE A 12 -23.90 13.23 24.41
C ILE A 12 -25.41 13.34 24.57
N GLU A 13 -26.00 14.38 24.00
CA GLU A 13 -27.45 14.50 23.90
C GLU A 13 -28.01 13.45 22.91
N PRO A 14 -28.93 12.55 23.34
CA PRO A 14 -29.43 11.47 22.49
C PRO A 14 -30.08 11.98 21.19
N LYS A 15 -30.86 13.07 21.28
CA LYS A 15 -31.54 13.69 20.13
C LYS A 15 -30.55 14.26 19.10
N ARG A 16 -29.47 14.89 19.59
CA ARG A 16 -28.44 15.49 18.72
C ARG A 16 -27.66 14.42 17.98
N TYR A 17 -27.27 13.35 18.68
CA TYR A 17 -26.58 12.19 18.10
C TYR A 17 -27.40 11.51 17.01
N ALA A 18 -28.68 11.21 17.27
CA ALA A 18 -29.54 10.56 16.29
C ALA A 18 -29.67 11.39 15.00
N ARG A 19 -29.93 12.70 15.13
CA ARG A 19 -30.23 13.58 14.00
C ARG A 19 -28.99 13.99 13.19
N HIS A 20 -27.87 14.30 13.83
CA HIS A 20 -26.70 14.89 13.16
C HIS A 20 -25.60 13.89 12.83
N ILE A 21 -25.64 12.68 13.40
CA ILE A 21 -24.52 11.73 13.29
C ILE A 21 -25.02 10.38 12.78
N LEU A 22 -25.92 9.72 13.52
CA LEU A 22 -26.37 8.38 13.17
C LEU A 22 -27.11 8.35 11.82
N LEU A 23 -28.19 9.13 11.67
CA LEU A 23 -28.99 9.15 10.45
C LEU A 23 -28.19 9.51 9.18
N PRO A 24 -27.39 10.59 9.14
CA PRO A 24 -26.63 10.93 7.93
C PRO A 24 -25.54 9.91 7.58
N LEU A 25 -24.84 9.33 8.57
CA LEU A 25 -23.83 8.30 8.30
C LEU A 25 -24.44 6.99 7.82
N VAL A 26 -25.58 6.58 8.38
CA VAL A 26 -26.31 5.39 7.93
C VAL A 26 -26.86 5.62 6.52
N ALA A 27 -27.43 6.80 6.24
CA ALA A 27 -27.88 7.15 4.89
C ALA A 27 -26.72 7.16 3.88
N LEU A 28 -25.54 7.68 4.27
CA LEU A 28 -24.33 7.64 3.45
C LEU A 28 -23.86 6.20 3.19
N ALA A 29 -23.85 5.34 4.21
CA ALA A 29 -23.47 3.94 4.07
C ALA A 29 -24.40 3.19 3.11
N ILE A 30 -25.72 3.39 3.25
CA ILE A 30 -26.73 2.78 2.36
C ILE A 30 -26.57 3.34 0.94
N GLY A 31 -26.40 4.66 0.79
CA GLY A 31 -26.21 5.30 -0.52
C GLY A 31 -24.94 4.82 -1.23
N LEU A 32 -23.84 4.65 -0.50
CA LEU A 32 -22.58 4.16 -1.05
C LEU A 32 -22.65 2.66 -1.40
N ALA A 33 -23.32 1.85 -0.57
CA ALA A 33 -23.58 0.44 -0.90
C ALA A 33 -24.46 0.30 -2.15
N ALA A 34 -25.51 1.13 -2.28
CA ALA A 34 -26.36 1.16 -3.46
C ALA A 34 -25.59 1.65 -4.70
N PHE A 35 -24.72 2.65 -4.55
CA PHE A 35 -23.85 3.12 -5.63
C PHE A 35 -22.91 2.03 -6.12
N ILE A 36 -22.25 1.31 -5.21
CA ILE A 36 -21.39 0.16 -5.56
C ILE A 36 -22.22 -0.90 -6.28
N TYR A 37 -23.36 -1.30 -5.73
CA TYR A 37 -24.25 -2.30 -6.33
C TYR A 37 -24.69 -1.93 -7.74
N LEU A 38 -25.01 -0.66 -7.99
CA LEU A 38 -25.40 -0.15 -9.30
C LEU A 38 -24.22 0.00 -10.25
N LEU A 39 -22.99 0.16 -9.75
CA LEU A 39 -21.80 0.44 -10.56
C LEU A 39 -21.53 -0.65 -11.61
N GLY A 40 -21.62 -1.93 -11.21
CA GLY A 40 -21.41 -3.08 -12.11
C GLY A 40 -22.35 -3.08 -13.34
N PRO A 41 -23.68 -3.18 -13.16
CA PRO A 41 -24.61 -3.20 -14.29
C PRO A 41 -24.61 -1.89 -15.09
N LEU A 42 -24.18 -0.77 -14.50
CA LEU A 42 -24.10 0.52 -15.18
C LEU A 42 -22.84 0.62 -16.06
N SER A 43 -21.72 0.03 -15.65
CA SER A 43 -20.48 0.01 -16.46
C SER A 43 -20.61 -0.85 -17.71
N GLU A 44 -21.42 -1.91 -17.67
CA GLU A 44 -21.71 -2.75 -18.84
C GLU A 44 -22.64 -2.07 -19.85
N ARG A 45 -23.54 -1.17 -19.38
CA ARG A 45 -24.57 -0.54 -20.22
C ARG A 45 -24.17 0.79 -20.86
N ILE A 46 -23.13 1.46 -20.35
CA ILE A 46 -22.72 2.79 -20.81
C ILE A 46 -21.38 2.70 -21.54
N SER A 47 -21.36 3.01 -22.84
CA SER A 47 -20.19 2.85 -23.71
C SER A 47 -18.93 3.58 -23.20
N TYR A 48 -19.06 4.76 -22.60
CA TYR A 48 -17.95 5.52 -22.01
C TYR A 48 -17.37 4.91 -20.72
N LEU A 49 -18.08 3.98 -20.09
CA LEU A 49 -17.67 3.31 -18.85
C LEU A 49 -17.19 1.87 -19.07
N TYR A 50 -17.10 1.40 -20.32
CA TYR A 50 -16.71 0.03 -20.63
C TYR A 50 -15.28 -0.31 -20.16
N GLN A 51 -14.34 0.65 -20.26
CA GLN A 51 -12.99 0.49 -19.70
C GLN A 51 -13.00 0.33 -18.17
N LEU A 52 -13.94 0.99 -17.49
CA LEU A 52 -14.13 0.84 -16.05
C LEU A 52 -14.75 -0.53 -15.72
N GLY A 53 -15.69 -1.01 -16.55
CA GLY A 53 -16.28 -2.36 -16.42
C GLY A 53 -15.21 -3.46 -16.56
N TYR A 54 -14.38 -3.39 -17.59
CA TYR A 54 -13.27 -4.32 -17.79
C TYR A 54 -12.27 -4.31 -16.62
N PHE A 55 -11.95 -3.12 -16.07
CA PHE A 55 -11.13 -2.99 -14.88
C PHE A 55 -11.77 -3.63 -13.63
N LEU A 56 -13.09 -3.49 -13.47
CA LEU A 56 -13.84 -4.10 -12.36
C LEU A 56 -13.92 -5.64 -12.50
N ASP A 57 -14.02 -6.15 -13.72
CA ASP A 57 -13.99 -7.60 -13.99
C ASP A 57 -12.59 -8.19 -13.74
N ILE A 58 -11.52 -7.51 -14.15
CA ILE A 58 -10.13 -7.88 -13.78
C ILE A 58 -9.96 -7.91 -12.25
N MET A 59 -10.59 -6.97 -11.55
CA MET A 59 -10.56 -6.93 -10.09
C MET A 59 -11.30 -8.12 -9.47
N GLY A 60 -12.28 -8.74 -10.14
CA GLY A 60 -12.95 -9.97 -9.70
C GLY A 60 -13.36 -9.93 -8.21
N PHE A 61 -12.74 -10.80 -7.39
CA PHE A 61 -12.98 -10.85 -5.93
C PHE A 61 -12.75 -9.50 -5.22
N TRP A 62 -11.80 -8.68 -5.68
CA TRP A 62 -11.45 -7.40 -5.07
C TRP A 62 -12.57 -6.36 -5.17
N TYR A 63 -13.45 -6.47 -6.16
CA TYR A 63 -14.64 -5.62 -6.25
C TYR A 63 -15.53 -5.76 -5.00
N TYR A 64 -15.65 -6.98 -4.44
CA TYR A 64 -16.43 -7.19 -3.22
C TYR A 64 -15.79 -6.56 -1.98
N LEU A 65 -14.48 -6.34 -1.98
CA LEU A 65 -13.79 -5.61 -0.90
C LEU A 65 -14.30 -4.16 -0.81
N LEU A 66 -14.80 -3.58 -1.89
CA LEU A 66 -15.38 -2.24 -1.89
C LEU A 66 -16.62 -2.12 -0.98
N TYR A 67 -17.37 -3.21 -0.76
CA TYR A 67 -18.47 -3.25 0.21
C TYR A 67 -18.03 -3.18 1.68
N SER A 68 -16.72 -3.35 1.96
CA SER A 68 -16.20 -3.10 3.31
C SER A 68 -16.32 -1.62 3.70
N PHE A 69 -16.21 -0.68 2.75
CA PHE A 69 -16.31 0.76 3.05
C PHE A 69 -17.67 1.19 3.65
N PRO A 70 -18.84 0.88 3.03
CA PRO A 70 -20.13 1.24 3.62
C PRO A 70 -20.37 0.51 4.94
N MET A 71 -19.90 -0.74 5.07
CA MET A 71 -19.97 -1.49 6.33
C MET A 71 -19.14 -0.79 7.44
N LEU A 72 -17.95 -0.30 7.13
CA LEU A 72 -17.11 0.46 8.05
C LEU A 72 -17.75 1.80 8.45
N ILE A 73 -18.39 2.51 7.52
CA ILE A 73 -19.12 3.76 7.82
C ILE A 73 -20.28 3.47 8.79
N PHE A 74 -21.05 2.41 8.54
CA PHE A 74 -22.12 1.98 9.42
C PHE A 74 -21.62 1.58 10.81
N ALA A 75 -20.54 0.78 10.87
CA ALA A 75 -19.91 0.40 12.13
C ALA A 75 -19.38 1.63 12.90
N TYR A 76 -18.76 2.59 12.21
CA TYR A 76 -18.30 3.85 12.79
C TYR A 76 -19.47 4.64 13.41
N ALA A 77 -20.61 4.72 12.71
CA ALA A 77 -21.80 5.40 13.22
C ALA A 77 -22.28 4.79 14.55
N LEU A 78 -22.34 3.46 14.65
CA LEU A 78 -22.74 2.77 15.88
C LEU A 78 -21.72 2.89 17.02
N LEU A 79 -20.43 2.84 16.69
CA LEU A 79 -19.34 2.92 17.66
C LEU A 79 -19.04 4.35 18.11
N TYR A 80 -19.60 5.37 17.45
CA TYR A 80 -19.32 6.78 17.72
C TYR A 80 -19.47 7.18 19.20
N PRO A 81 -20.53 6.81 19.95
CA PRO A 81 -20.63 7.15 21.36
C PRO A 81 -19.50 6.55 22.20
N LYS A 82 -19.10 5.32 21.90
CA LYS A 82 -17.97 4.66 22.56
C LYS A 82 -16.65 5.38 22.23
N ILE A 83 -16.44 5.76 20.96
CA ILE A 83 -15.25 6.52 20.55
C ILE A 83 -15.14 7.85 21.31
N ILE A 84 -16.25 8.57 21.52
CA ILE A 84 -16.25 9.80 22.32
C ILE A 84 -15.92 9.52 23.78
N VAL A 85 -16.54 8.50 24.38
CA VAL A 85 -16.30 8.11 25.77
C VAL A 85 -14.83 7.76 25.97
N ASP A 86 -14.26 6.95 25.07
CA ASP A 86 -12.86 6.54 25.10
C ASP A 86 -11.93 7.74 24.86
N LYS A 87 -12.30 8.67 23.97
CA LYS A 87 -11.57 9.93 23.77
C LYS A 87 -11.57 10.80 25.03
N ARG A 88 -12.72 11.02 25.67
CA ARG A 88 -12.82 11.79 26.93
C ARG A 88 -12.05 11.11 28.05
N MET A 89 -12.17 9.79 28.18
CA MET A 89 -11.39 8.99 29.14
C MET A 89 -9.89 9.20 28.92
N GLY A 90 -9.42 9.10 27.67
CA GLY A 90 -8.03 9.36 27.32
C GLY A 90 -7.59 10.80 27.60
N GLU A 91 -8.43 11.81 27.34
CA GLU A 91 -8.12 13.21 27.68
C GLU A 91 -7.97 13.43 29.18
N ILE A 92 -8.78 12.76 30.00
CA ILE A 92 -8.70 12.80 31.46
C ILE A 92 -7.43 12.08 31.94
N ASP A 93 -7.29 10.79 31.59
CA ASP A 93 -6.22 9.94 32.12
C ASP A 93 -4.83 10.45 31.72
N ASN A 94 -4.66 10.94 30.48
CA ASN A 94 -3.37 11.45 30.01
C ASN A 94 -2.95 12.75 30.72
N ASN A 95 -3.89 13.54 31.25
CA ASN A 95 -3.59 14.80 31.94
C ASN A 95 -3.63 14.70 33.47
N MET A 96 -4.02 13.54 34.03
CA MET A 96 -4.25 13.34 35.47
C MET A 96 -3.00 13.68 36.30
N HIS A 97 -1.81 13.27 35.87
CA HIS A 97 -0.56 13.56 36.58
C HIS A 97 -0.24 15.06 36.65
N TYR A 98 -0.49 15.83 35.59
CA TYR A 98 -0.37 17.29 35.60
C TYR A 98 -1.42 17.93 36.50
N TYR A 99 -2.67 17.44 36.43
CA TYR A 99 -3.79 17.96 37.20
C TYR A 99 -3.59 17.79 38.71
N VAL A 100 -3.23 16.58 39.15
CA VAL A 100 -2.97 16.30 40.57
C VAL A 100 -1.69 16.98 41.05
N THR A 101 -0.68 17.16 40.20
CA THR A 101 0.48 18.00 40.55
C THR A 101 0.08 19.45 40.77
N HIS A 102 -0.83 19.99 39.96
CA HIS A 102 -1.33 21.34 40.15
C HIS A 102 -2.13 21.46 41.45
N TRP A 103 -3.03 20.51 41.75
CA TRP A 103 -3.70 20.41 43.06
C TRP A 103 -2.71 20.37 44.22
N GLY A 104 -1.65 19.57 44.12
CA GLY A 104 -0.61 19.48 45.14
C GLY A 104 0.15 20.79 45.34
N VAL A 105 0.35 21.58 44.29
CA VAL A 105 0.96 22.92 44.40
C VAL A 105 -0.01 23.90 45.04
N LEU A 106 -1.26 23.92 44.60
CA LEU A 106 -2.29 24.84 45.08
C LEU A 106 -2.72 24.54 46.52
N SER A 107 -2.64 23.28 46.96
CA SER A 107 -2.93 22.91 48.36
C SER A 107 -1.87 23.38 49.35
N ARG A 108 -0.71 23.84 48.86
CA ARG A 108 0.29 24.54 49.68
C ARG A 108 -0.05 26.01 49.88
N ALA A 109 -0.94 26.57 49.06
CA ALA A 109 -1.55 27.85 49.33
C ALA A 109 -2.72 27.66 50.31
N GLU A 110 -2.92 28.62 51.22
CA GLU A 110 -4.08 28.66 52.11
C GLU A 110 -5.33 29.19 51.36
N ILE A 111 -5.71 28.50 50.28
CA ILE A 111 -6.86 28.89 49.43
C ILE A 111 -8.08 27.98 49.67
N LYS A 112 -9.27 28.52 49.40
CA LYS A 112 -10.50 27.73 49.43
C LYS A 112 -10.55 26.76 48.25
N ILE A 113 -11.12 25.58 48.46
CA ILE A 113 -11.31 24.56 47.42
C ILE A 113 -12.12 25.11 46.24
N SER A 114 -13.12 25.97 46.48
CA SER A 114 -13.90 26.61 45.41
C SER A 114 -13.05 27.44 44.46
N ASP A 115 -12.09 28.19 44.99
CA ASP A 115 -11.22 29.08 44.21
C ASP A 115 -10.20 28.25 43.42
N LEU A 116 -9.71 27.16 44.02
CA LEU A 116 -8.89 26.15 43.35
C LEU A 116 -9.63 25.52 42.17
N LEU A 117 -10.90 25.12 42.36
CA LEU A 117 -11.70 24.52 41.29
C LEU A 117 -11.96 25.52 40.16
N LEU A 118 -12.23 26.79 40.49
CA LEU A 118 -12.43 27.85 39.51
C LEU A 118 -11.17 28.03 38.64
N GLU A 119 -10.00 28.20 39.26
CA GLU A 119 -8.72 28.36 38.55
C GLU A 119 -8.46 27.19 37.58
N LEU A 120 -8.65 25.96 38.04
CA LEU A 120 -8.42 24.76 37.23
C LEU A 120 -9.47 24.56 36.13
N SER A 121 -10.71 25.02 36.32
CA SER A 121 -11.76 24.92 35.31
C SER A 121 -11.51 25.78 34.07
N HIS A 122 -10.71 26.85 34.21
CA HIS A 122 -10.36 27.76 33.11
C HIS A 122 -9.14 27.31 32.31
N LYS A 123 -8.37 26.32 32.80
CA LYS A 123 -7.18 25.78 32.13
C LYS A 123 -7.58 24.84 30.98
N LYS A 124 -7.78 25.40 29.79
CA LYS A 124 -8.10 24.67 28.54
C LYS A 124 -7.14 23.51 28.26
N GLU A 125 -5.92 23.63 28.76
CA GLU A 125 -4.85 22.64 28.81
C GLU A 125 -5.29 21.26 29.31
N TYR A 126 -6.19 21.21 30.30
CA TYR A 126 -6.69 19.96 30.89
C TYR A 126 -7.87 19.34 30.11
N LYS A 127 -8.36 20.01 29.05
CA LYS A 127 -9.43 19.48 28.17
C LYS A 127 -10.65 19.00 28.97
N ALA A 128 -11.10 17.76 28.76
CA ALA A 128 -12.20 17.15 29.50
C ALA A 128 -12.04 17.20 31.04
N LEU A 129 -10.82 17.19 31.58
CA LEU A 129 -10.62 17.37 33.03
C LEU A 129 -11.06 18.76 33.50
N ALA A 130 -10.71 19.83 32.78
CA ALA A 130 -11.15 21.19 33.12
C ALA A 130 -12.67 21.32 33.08
N GLU A 131 -13.34 20.66 32.12
CA GLU A 131 -14.81 20.60 32.07
C GLU A 131 -15.38 19.90 33.31
N GLU A 132 -14.85 18.73 33.69
CA GLU A 132 -15.31 18.01 34.88
C GLU A 132 -15.05 18.81 36.17
N THR A 133 -13.94 19.55 36.25
CA THR A 133 -13.67 20.48 37.34
C THR A 133 -14.65 21.66 37.36
N GLY A 134 -15.02 22.19 36.20
CA GLY A 134 -16.04 23.24 36.07
C GLY A 134 -17.43 22.77 36.52
N TYR A 135 -17.77 21.48 36.31
CA TYR A 135 -18.98 20.89 36.88
C TYR A 135 -18.91 20.78 38.41
N LEU A 136 -17.76 20.40 38.97
CA LEU A 136 -17.56 20.39 40.43
C LEU A 136 -17.75 21.80 41.01
N TYR A 137 -17.10 22.81 40.42
CA TYR A 137 -17.26 24.21 40.82
C TYR A 137 -18.72 24.66 40.73
N SER A 138 -19.39 24.39 39.60
CA SER A 138 -20.78 24.78 39.39
C SER A 138 -21.72 24.14 40.42
N LEU A 139 -21.49 22.88 40.80
CA LEU A 139 -22.31 22.19 41.82
C LEU A 139 -22.16 22.82 43.21
N GLN A 140 -20.97 23.32 43.55
CA GLN A 140 -20.77 24.02 44.80
C GLN A 140 -21.36 25.43 44.78
N ASP A 141 -20.95 26.22 43.79
CA ASP A 141 -21.24 27.66 43.73
C ASP A 141 -22.70 27.93 43.35
N LYS A 142 -23.21 27.28 42.31
CA LYS A 142 -24.57 27.53 41.79
C LYS A 142 -25.64 26.67 42.45
N TRP A 143 -25.29 25.44 42.85
CA TRP A 143 -26.25 24.47 43.39
C TRP A 143 -26.11 24.25 44.90
N GLY A 144 -25.15 24.90 45.57
CA GLY A 144 -24.98 24.84 47.01
C GLY A 144 -24.63 23.44 47.56
N LYS A 145 -24.10 22.54 46.73
CA LYS A 145 -23.68 21.21 47.17
C LYS A 145 -22.36 21.27 47.93
N THR A 146 -22.21 20.41 48.94
CA THR A 146 -20.93 20.23 49.62
C THR A 146 -19.89 19.67 48.64
N PHE A 147 -18.59 19.91 48.87
CA PHE A 147 -17.53 19.34 48.03
C PHE A 147 -17.62 17.81 47.91
N PRO A 148 -17.78 17.05 49.02
CA PRO A 148 -17.87 15.60 48.96
C PRO A 148 -19.08 15.11 48.15
N ASP A 149 -20.23 15.77 48.26
CA ASP A 149 -21.43 15.42 47.49
C ASP A 149 -21.28 15.72 46.00
N ALA A 150 -20.64 16.85 45.65
CA ALA A 150 -20.31 17.19 44.28
C ALA A 150 -19.37 16.14 43.66
N CYS A 151 -18.33 15.73 44.41
CA CYS A 151 -17.41 14.66 44.01
C CYS A 151 -18.13 13.33 43.75
N ARG A 152 -19.02 12.89 44.67
CA ARG A 152 -19.82 11.68 44.49
C ARG A 152 -20.72 11.75 43.25
N PHE A 153 -21.30 12.92 42.98
CA PHE A 153 -22.16 13.12 41.82
C PHE A 153 -21.41 13.03 40.49
N VAL A 154 -20.23 13.65 40.40
CA VAL A 154 -19.37 13.63 39.20
C VAL A 154 -18.70 12.28 39.00
N ARG A 155 -18.28 11.61 40.10
CA ARG A 155 -17.69 10.26 40.08
C ARG A 155 -18.55 9.25 39.32
N MET A 156 -19.87 9.29 39.47
CA MET A 156 -20.78 8.36 38.77
C MET A 156 -20.89 8.62 37.26
N ARG A 157 -20.44 9.79 36.77
CA ARG A 157 -20.65 10.26 35.39
C ARG A 157 -19.36 10.42 34.59
N THR A 158 -18.20 10.42 35.25
CA THR A 158 -16.93 10.44 34.53
C THR A 158 -16.69 9.10 33.81
N PRO A 159 -16.14 9.13 32.58
CA PRO A 159 -15.72 7.91 31.90
C PRO A 159 -14.43 7.31 32.48
N SER A 160 -13.58 8.12 33.13
CA SER A 160 -12.29 7.70 33.69
C SER A 160 -12.45 7.05 35.06
N LYS A 161 -11.91 5.83 35.21
CA LYS A 161 -11.84 5.14 36.50
C LYS A 161 -10.88 5.84 37.47
N THR A 162 -9.71 6.26 36.99
CA THR A 162 -8.68 6.94 37.79
C THR A 162 -9.23 8.23 38.41
N PHE A 163 -9.93 9.04 37.62
CA PHE A 163 -10.56 10.27 38.13
C PHE A 163 -11.74 9.98 39.05
N SER A 164 -12.57 8.98 38.74
CA SER A 164 -13.63 8.51 39.63
C SER A 164 -13.09 8.14 41.01
N ASP A 165 -11.99 7.38 41.05
CA ASP A 165 -11.42 6.89 42.30
C ASP A 165 -10.74 8.03 43.08
N PHE A 166 -10.08 8.97 42.39
CA PHE A 166 -9.58 10.21 43.00
C PHE A 166 -10.70 11.03 43.65
N LEU A 167 -11.81 11.26 42.94
CA LEU A 167 -12.97 11.98 43.49
C LEU A 167 -13.59 11.25 44.68
N GLY A 168 -13.59 9.92 44.67
CA GLY A 168 -14.04 9.11 45.80
C GLY A 168 -13.15 9.27 47.03
N ARG A 169 -11.82 9.20 46.85
CA ARG A 169 -10.85 9.32 47.94
C ARG A 169 -10.86 10.72 48.56
N ILE A 170 -10.88 11.78 47.75
CA ILE A 170 -10.89 13.15 48.26
C ILE A 170 -12.21 13.50 48.99
N ALA A 171 -13.34 12.98 48.52
CA ALA A 171 -14.62 13.14 49.22
C ALA A 171 -14.59 12.48 50.60
N HIS A 172 -14.02 11.27 50.68
CA HIS A 172 -13.88 10.54 51.94
C HIS A 172 -12.92 11.24 52.91
N ALA A 173 -11.77 11.73 52.42
CA ALA A 173 -10.78 12.44 53.23
C ALA A 173 -11.40 13.69 53.88
N ILE A 174 -12.13 14.48 53.11
CA ILE A 174 -12.79 15.69 53.59
C ILE A 174 -13.92 15.38 54.57
N ASP A 175 -14.77 14.38 54.30
CA ASP A 175 -15.82 13.95 55.22
C ASP A 175 -15.26 13.42 56.56
N SER A 176 -14.09 12.80 56.52
CA SER A 176 -13.42 12.22 57.70
C SER A 176 -12.62 13.25 58.50
N GLY A 177 -12.54 14.51 58.05
CA GLY A 177 -11.74 15.56 58.68
C GLY A 177 -10.22 15.34 58.56
N GLU A 178 -9.77 14.57 57.57
CA GLU A 178 -8.34 14.42 57.25
C GLU A 178 -7.76 15.77 56.81
N ASP A 179 -6.48 16.02 57.13
CA ASP A 179 -5.78 17.20 56.63
C ASP A 179 -5.68 17.14 55.10
N VAL A 180 -6.45 18.00 54.42
CA VAL A 180 -6.58 18.01 52.96
C VAL A 180 -5.23 18.23 52.29
N ARG A 181 -4.33 19.00 52.92
CA ARG A 181 -3.00 19.28 52.37
C ARG A 181 -2.13 18.02 52.39
N GLN A 182 -2.09 17.30 53.51
CA GLN A 182 -1.37 16.03 53.64
C GLN A 182 -1.94 14.95 52.73
N PHE A 183 -3.27 14.82 52.68
CA PHE A 183 -3.96 13.92 51.76
C PHE A 183 -3.59 14.20 50.30
N LEU A 184 -3.65 15.46 49.86
CA LEU A 184 -3.35 15.82 48.47
C LEU A 184 -1.89 15.58 48.09
N GLN A 185 -0.96 15.70 49.04
CA GLN A 185 0.45 15.38 48.81
C GLN A 185 0.65 13.87 48.61
N SER A 186 0.10 13.04 49.50
CA SER A 186 0.20 11.57 49.38
C SER A 186 -0.52 11.06 48.13
N GLU A 187 -1.69 11.62 47.81
CA GLU A 187 -2.45 11.30 46.61
C GLU A 187 -1.68 11.69 45.34
N GLN A 188 -0.99 12.83 45.33
CA GLN A 188 -0.14 13.22 44.20
C GLN A 188 1.02 12.25 43.98
N GLU A 189 1.68 11.82 45.04
CA GLU A 189 2.76 10.84 44.94
C GLU A 189 2.25 9.50 44.42
N ALA A 190 1.09 9.04 44.91
CA ALA A 190 0.43 7.83 44.44
C ALA A 190 0.07 7.90 42.94
N VAL A 191 -0.56 9.00 42.50
CA VAL A 191 -0.93 9.22 41.09
C VAL A 191 0.32 9.32 40.20
N MET A 192 1.37 9.99 40.65
CA MET A 192 2.63 10.09 39.90
C MET A 192 3.35 8.73 39.80
N SER A 193 3.28 7.92 40.85
CA SER A 193 3.79 6.54 40.84
C SER A 193 3.02 5.66 39.85
N ASP A 194 1.68 5.71 39.88
CA ASP A 194 0.83 4.98 38.93
C ASP A 194 1.06 5.43 37.48
N PHE A 195 1.23 6.74 37.26
CA PHE A 195 1.61 7.29 35.95
C PHE A 195 2.95 6.72 35.49
N THR A 196 3.96 6.68 36.36
CA THR A 196 5.30 6.14 36.06
C THR A 196 5.21 4.66 35.68
N ASN A 197 4.52 3.84 36.50
CA ASN A 197 4.33 2.42 36.25
C ASN A 197 3.55 2.16 34.95
N THR A 198 2.49 2.92 34.70
CA THR A 198 1.70 2.82 33.47
C THR A 198 2.52 3.21 32.24
N TYR A 199 3.34 4.26 32.33
CA TYR A 199 4.22 4.68 31.25
C TYR A 199 5.27 3.62 30.94
N GLU A 200 5.92 3.05 31.97
CA GLU A 200 6.90 1.97 31.81
C GLU A 200 6.28 0.71 31.20
N ARG A 201 5.07 0.32 31.62
CA ARG A 201 4.33 -0.79 30.99
C ARG A 201 4.06 -0.51 29.51
N ARG A 202 3.67 0.72 29.15
CA ARG A 202 3.49 1.10 27.73
C ARG A 202 4.82 1.04 26.96
N LEU A 203 5.94 1.43 27.57
CA LEU A 203 7.27 1.26 26.95
C LEU A 203 7.63 -0.21 26.74
N TYR A 204 7.29 -1.09 27.67
CA TYR A 204 7.46 -2.54 27.50
C TYR A 204 6.60 -3.07 26.34
N SER A 205 5.35 -2.63 26.23
CA SER A 205 4.48 -2.99 25.11
C SER A 205 5.00 -2.48 23.75
N ILE A 206 5.72 -1.35 23.71
CA ILE A 206 6.47 -0.94 22.50
C ILE A 206 7.59 -1.93 22.16
N GLY A 207 8.21 -2.56 23.16
CA GLY A 207 9.16 -3.67 22.97
C GLY A 207 8.50 -4.86 22.29
N VAL A 208 7.38 -5.34 22.83
CA VAL A 208 6.60 -6.45 22.25
C VAL A 208 6.11 -6.12 20.83
N PHE A 209 5.67 -4.87 20.60
CA PHE A 209 5.31 -4.40 19.26
C PHE A 209 6.45 -4.60 18.24
N LYS A 210 7.71 -4.33 18.62
CA LYS A 210 8.85 -4.51 17.72
C LYS A 210 8.96 -5.96 17.26
N GLU A 211 8.85 -6.92 18.17
CA GLU A 211 8.95 -8.34 17.87
C GLU A 211 7.82 -8.83 16.96
N ILE A 212 6.59 -8.37 17.24
CA ILE A 212 5.41 -8.66 16.39
C ILE A 212 5.59 -8.04 15.00
N TYR A 213 6.01 -6.78 14.94
CA TYR A 213 6.21 -6.06 13.70
C TYR A 213 7.26 -6.72 12.81
N ILE A 214 8.44 -7.05 13.37
CA ILE A 214 9.49 -7.77 12.64
C ILE A 214 8.95 -9.09 12.08
N SER A 215 8.27 -9.88 12.93
CA SER A 215 7.74 -11.19 12.52
C SER A 215 6.75 -11.06 11.35
N ILE A 216 5.78 -10.14 11.45
CA ILE A 216 4.78 -9.91 10.40
C ILE A 216 5.45 -9.48 9.09
N VAL A 217 6.36 -8.50 9.15
CA VAL A 217 7.02 -7.97 7.97
C VAL A 217 7.89 -9.04 7.30
N VAL A 218 8.69 -9.79 8.07
CA VAL A 218 9.51 -10.88 7.55
C VAL A 218 8.65 -11.96 6.89
N SER A 219 7.54 -12.35 7.50
CA SER A 219 6.62 -13.33 6.91
C SER A 219 6.01 -12.86 5.59
N ILE A 220 5.59 -11.59 5.49
CA ILE A 220 5.01 -11.06 4.23
C ILE A 220 6.09 -10.89 3.17
N VAL A 221 7.31 -10.52 3.54
CA VAL A 221 8.44 -10.41 2.60
C VAL A 221 8.79 -11.79 2.06
N PHE A 222 8.81 -12.82 2.91
CA PHE A 222 8.97 -14.20 2.49
C PHE A 222 7.84 -14.66 1.54
N LEU A 223 6.59 -14.31 1.86
CA LEU A 223 5.46 -14.52 0.95
C LEU A 223 5.65 -13.77 -0.38
N GLY A 224 6.23 -12.57 -0.36
CA GLY A 224 6.59 -11.81 -1.55
C GLY A 224 7.65 -12.50 -2.41
N VAL A 225 8.67 -13.09 -1.78
CA VAL A 225 9.68 -13.91 -2.49
C VAL A 225 9.01 -15.11 -3.17
N ILE A 226 8.13 -15.83 -2.46
CA ILE A 226 7.37 -16.95 -3.04
C ILE A 226 6.46 -16.45 -4.17
N ALA A 227 5.78 -15.33 -4.00
CA ALA A 227 4.87 -14.76 -5.00
C ALA A 227 5.57 -14.41 -6.32
N VAL A 228 6.85 -14.06 -6.29
CA VAL A 228 7.63 -13.77 -7.48
C VAL A 228 8.05 -15.06 -8.22
N ILE A 229 8.18 -16.20 -7.51
CA ILE A 229 8.57 -17.50 -8.08
C ILE A 229 7.35 -18.37 -8.44
N ALA A 230 6.25 -18.26 -7.70
CA ALA A 230 5.07 -19.10 -7.84
C ALA A 230 4.48 -19.17 -9.27
N PRO A 231 4.45 -18.08 -10.06
CA PRO A 231 3.94 -18.12 -11.43
C PRO A 231 4.63 -19.14 -12.35
N PHE A 232 5.92 -19.40 -12.12
CA PHE A 232 6.69 -20.40 -12.88
C PHE A 232 6.23 -21.84 -12.59
N ILE A 233 5.53 -22.05 -11.46
CA ILE A 233 5.06 -23.37 -11.01
C ILE A 233 3.55 -23.52 -11.27
N SER A 234 2.77 -22.46 -11.06
CA SER A 234 1.30 -22.51 -11.07
C SER A 234 0.64 -22.04 -12.36
N GLY A 235 1.38 -21.37 -13.25
CA GLY A 235 0.82 -20.76 -14.48
C GLY A 235 -0.15 -19.59 -14.23
N MET A 236 -0.28 -19.15 -12.98
CA MET A 236 -1.08 -17.98 -12.63
C MET A 236 -0.40 -16.69 -13.08
N ASP A 237 -1.19 -15.66 -13.41
CA ASP A 237 -0.66 -14.34 -13.73
C ASP A 237 0.22 -13.79 -12.57
N PRO A 238 1.52 -13.54 -12.83
CA PRO A 238 2.45 -12.95 -11.86
C PRO A 238 1.94 -11.66 -11.24
N LEU A 239 1.27 -10.83 -12.03
CA LEU A 239 0.80 -9.53 -11.60
C LEU A 239 -0.24 -9.67 -10.49
N MET A 240 -1.18 -10.60 -10.63
CA MET A 240 -2.24 -10.82 -9.64
C MET A 240 -1.70 -11.27 -8.28
N ILE A 241 -0.77 -12.23 -8.27
CA ILE A 241 -0.18 -12.74 -7.01
C ILE A 241 0.63 -11.63 -6.33
N LEU A 242 1.44 -10.90 -7.09
CA LEU A 242 2.27 -9.83 -6.54
C LEU A 242 1.44 -8.64 -6.04
N ALA A 243 0.37 -8.28 -6.76
CA ALA A 243 -0.58 -7.26 -6.33
C ALA A 243 -1.30 -7.66 -5.04
N PHE A 244 -1.72 -8.93 -4.91
CA PHE A 244 -2.31 -9.46 -3.67
C PHE A 244 -1.35 -9.31 -2.48
N VAL A 245 -0.09 -9.74 -2.65
CA VAL A 245 0.91 -9.63 -1.58
C VAL A 245 1.17 -8.17 -1.23
N PHE A 246 1.23 -7.28 -2.23
CA PHE A 246 1.39 -5.86 -1.99
C PHE A 246 0.23 -5.25 -1.17
N VAL A 247 -1.02 -5.59 -1.49
CA VAL A 247 -2.20 -5.13 -0.72
C VAL A 247 -2.15 -5.66 0.71
N LEU A 248 -1.83 -6.95 0.89
CA LEU A 248 -1.67 -7.56 2.21
C LEU A 248 -0.57 -6.86 3.01
N PHE A 249 0.55 -6.53 2.36
CA PHE A 249 1.68 -5.84 2.96
C PHE A 249 1.28 -4.44 3.46
N VAL A 250 0.66 -3.61 2.63
CA VAL A 250 0.18 -2.28 3.03
C VAL A 250 -0.85 -2.37 4.14
N PHE A 251 -1.76 -3.34 4.07
CA PHE A 251 -2.77 -3.56 5.11
C PHE A 251 -2.12 -3.92 6.46
N ALA A 252 -1.16 -4.84 6.47
CA ALA A 252 -0.44 -5.25 7.67
C ALA A 252 0.39 -4.10 8.27
N GLU A 253 1.04 -3.29 7.43
CA GLU A 253 1.76 -2.08 7.84
C GLU A 253 0.82 -1.03 8.46
N MET A 254 -0.33 -0.77 7.84
CA MET A 254 -1.33 0.16 8.35
C MET A 254 -1.91 -0.30 9.70
N LEU A 255 -2.19 -1.59 9.84
CA LEU A 255 -2.64 -2.19 11.10
C LEU A 255 -1.56 -2.06 12.18
N SER A 256 -0.29 -2.23 11.82
CA SER A 256 0.85 -2.09 12.73
C SER A 256 1.01 -0.66 13.25
N VAL A 257 0.92 0.36 12.38
CA VAL A 257 0.93 1.77 12.81
C VAL A 257 -0.23 2.07 13.75
N TYR A 258 -1.42 1.55 13.42
CA TYR A 258 -2.60 1.75 14.25
C TYR A 258 -2.41 1.14 15.64
N TYR A 259 -1.94 -0.11 15.71
CA TYR A 259 -1.61 -0.75 16.97
C TYR A 259 -0.57 0.03 17.78
N LEU A 260 0.50 0.52 17.13
CA LEU A 260 1.50 1.36 17.82
C LEU A 260 0.88 2.62 18.41
N LYS A 261 -0.03 3.30 17.69
CA LYS A 261 -0.72 4.50 18.23
C LYS A 261 -1.56 4.19 19.46
N LEU A 262 -2.15 2.99 19.56
CA LEU A 262 -2.93 2.57 20.72
C LEU A 262 -2.05 2.29 21.94
N VAL A 263 -0.85 1.76 21.72
CA VAL A 263 0.07 1.32 22.79
C VAL A 263 0.99 2.44 23.27
N CYS A 264 1.42 3.32 22.37
CA CYS A 264 2.41 4.36 22.67
C CYS A 264 1.86 5.39 23.69
N PRO A 265 2.65 5.82 24.69
CA PRO A 265 2.21 6.84 25.63
C PRO A 265 1.98 8.19 24.93
N VAL A 266 0.85 8.85 25.26
CA VAL A 266 0.51 10.16 24.72
C VAL A 266 1.27 11.22 25.52
N ASP A 267 2.43 11.62 25.00
CA ASP A 267 3.25 12.68 25.58
C ASP A 267 3.88 13.53 24.47
N PRO A 268 3.28 14.68 24.11
CA PRO A 268 3.79 15.54 23.05
C PRO A 268 5.04 16.29 23.53
N LEU A 269 6.10 16.24 22.71
CA LEU A 269 7.33 17.01 22.96
C LEU A 269 7.12 18.51 22.73
N TRP A 270 6.45 18.84 21.61
CA TRP A 270 6.24 20.21 21.15
C TRP A 270 5.07 20.89 21.86
N GLN A 271 5.28 22.14 22.27
CA GLN A 271 4.20 22.98 22.78
C GLN A 271 3.19 23.32 21.68
N VAL A 272 1.90 23.28 22.03
CA VAL A 272 0.82 23.82 21.20
C VAL A 272 0.53 25.23 21.69
N SER A 273 1.13 26.25 21.08
CA SER A 273 0.86 27.65 21.39
C SER A 273 -0.15 28.25 20.42
N GLU A 274 -1.03 29.14 20.90
CA GLU A 274 -1.96 29.89 20.04
C GLU A 274 -1.21 30.85 19.08
N VAL A 275 0.02 31.24 19.44
CA VAL A 275 0.88 32.13 18.65
C VAL A 275 1.88 31.32 17.83
N VAL A 276 1.90 31.53 16.51
CA VAL A 276 2.88 30.91 15.60
C VAL A 276 4.27 31.49 15.88
N THR A 277 5.19 30.65 16.36
CA THR A 277 6.56 31.08 16.66
C THR A 277 7.41 31.26 15.39
N ALA A 278 8.47 32.07 15.46
CA ALA A 278 9.41 32.23 14.35
C ALA A 278 10.05 30.90 13.91
N ARG A 279 10.28 29.97 14.86
CA ARG A 279 10.78 28.61 14.57
C ARG A 279 9.76 27.79 13.80
N GLU A 280 8.49 27.85 14.18
CA GLU A 280 7.42 27.18 13.44
C GLU A 280 7.28 27.71 12.01
N ARG A 281 7.36 29.03 11.82
CA ARG A 281 7.35 29.65 10.48
C ARG A 281 8.55 29.19 9.65
N LYS A 282 9.76 29.19 10.22
CA LYS A 282 10.97 28.70 9.54
C LYS A 282 10.81 27.25 9.08
N ARG A 283 10.26 26.38 9.94
CA ARG A 283 10.01 24.96 9.61
C ARG A 283 8.98 24.80 8.49
N LYS A 284 7.88 25.55 8.51
CA LYS A 284 6.88 25.55 7.43
C LYS A 284 7.47 26.05 6.10
N ASN A 285 8.26 27.13 6.14
CA ASN A 285 8.93 27.63 4.93
C ASN A 285 9.94 26.61 4.37
N LEU A 286 10.73 25.98 5.24
CA LEU A 286 11.63 24.89 4.83
C LEU A 286 10.86 23.74 4.17
N PHE A 287 9.66 23.41 4.66
CA PHE A 287 8.82 22.38 4.04
C PHE A 287 8.43 22.72 2.61
N PHE A 288 7.96 23.96 2.37
CA PHE A 288 7.63 24.40 1.02
C PHE A 288 8.86 24.50 0.11
N VAL A 289 10.00 24.93 0.63
CA VAL A 289 11.28 24.97 -0.12
C VAL A 289 11.72 23.55 -0.50
N SER A 290 11.69 22.59 0.43
CA SER A 290 12.00 21.19 0.13
C SER A 290 11.05 20.59 -0.89
N LEU A 291 9.75 20.88 -0.80
CA LEU A 291 8.76 20.39 -1.77
C LEU A 291 9.01 20.94 -3.18
N PHE A 292 9.33 22.23 -3.29
CA PHE A 292 9.72 22.84 -4.56
C PHE A 292 10.99 22.20 -5.14
N LEU A 293 12.01 21.96 -4.30
CA LEU A 293 13.22 21.27 -4.70
C LEU A 293 12.95 19.83 -5.14
N CYS A 294 12.05 19.09 -4.48
CA CYS A 294 11.64 17.75 -4.92
C CYS A 294 11.02 17.77 -6.31
N ALA A 295 10.13 18.72 -6.60
CA ALA A 295 9.53 18.88 -7.93
C ALA A 295 10.58 19.24 -8.99
N LEU A 296 11.55 20.10 -8.65
CA LEU A 296 12.65 20.47 -9.52
C LEU A 296 13.58 19.27 -9.83
N VAL A 297 13.93 18.48 -8.81
CA VAL A 297 14.77 17.28 -9.02
C VAL A 297 14.00 16.20 -9.79
N LEU A 298 12.71 15.99 -9.50
CA LEU A 298 11.87 15.06 -10.24
C LEU A 298 11.78 15.45 -11.72
N THR A 299 11.51 16.72 -12.02
CA THR A 299 11.45 17.21 -13.40
C THR A 299 12.80 17.06 -14.11
N ALA A 300 13.92 17.38 -13.44
CA ALA A 300 15.25 17.15 -13.99
C ALA A 300 15.52 15.66 -14.30
N ASN A 301 15.12 14.75 -13.39
CA ASN A 301 15.24 13.31 -13.60
C ASN A 301 14.39 12.80 -14.77
N LEU A 302 13.15 13.28 -14.89
CA LEU A 302 12.26 12.91 -16.00
C LEU A 302 12.77 13.45 -17.35
N VAL A 303 13.33 14.66 -17.37
CA VAL A 303 13.98 15.22 -18.57
C VAL A 303 15.23 14.43 -18.93
N ALA A 304 16.06 14.05 -17.95
CA ALA A 304 17.25 13.23 -18.19
C ALA A 304 16.87 11.83 -18.74
N LEU A 305 15.77 11.25 -18.25
CA LEU A 305 15.21 10.01 -18.77
C LEU A 305 14.74 10.18 -20.23
N HIS A 306 14.01 11.26 -20.54
CA HIS A 306 13.53 11.54 -21.89
C HIS A 306 14.67 11.78 -22.89
N LEU A 307 15.76 12.41 -22.46
CA LEU A 307 16.95 12.66 -23.29
C LEU A 307 17.88 11.44 -23.41
N GLY A 308 17.60 10.33 -22.72
CA GLY A 308 18.43 9.12 -22.74
C GLY A 308 19.82 9.30 -22.10
N ILE A 309 20.02 10.32 -21.27
CA ILE A 309 21.32 10.66 -20.66
C ILE A 309 21.57 9.86 -19.35
N SER A 310 20.56 9.18 -18.82
CA SER A 310 20.66 8.48 -17.54
C SER A 310 21.54 7.23 -17.61
N SER A 311 22.75 7.28 -17.04
CA SER A 311 23.72 6.18 -16.93
C SER A 311 23.35 5.06 -15.93
N ILE A 312 22.08 4.92 -15.54
CA ILE A 312 21.64 3.99 -14.49
C ILE A 312 21.15 2.69 -15.12
N PRO A 313 21.52 1.51 -14.59
CA PRO A 313 21.05 0.23 -15.11
C PRO A 313 19.50 0.17 -15.22
N PRO A 314 18.95 -0.38 -16.31
CA PRO A 314 17.50 -0.50 -16.54
C PRO A 314 16.67 -1.03 -15.34
N PRO A 315 17.13 -2.05 -14.57
CA PRO A 315 16.31 -2.62 -13.50
C PRO A 315 16.05 -1.67 -12.31
N TYR A 316 16.91 -0.66 -12.08
CA TYR A 316 16.83 0.22 -10.90
C TYR A 316 16.52 1.69 -11.23
N LYS A 317 16.27 1.99 -12.51
CA LYS A 317 16.02 3.36 -13.00
C LYS A 317 14.95 4.09 -12.17
N TYR A 318 13.82 3.44 -11.91
CA TYR A 318 12.70 4.04 -11.17
C TYR A 318 13.01 4.25 -9.68
N HIS A 319 13.75 3.33 -9.05
CA HIS A 319 14.18 3.45 -7.66
C HIS A 319 15.11 4.64 -7.46
N PHE A 320 16.11 4.81 -8.34
CA PHE A 320 17.03 5.93 -8.28
C PHE A 320 16.33 7.27 -8.50
N ILE A 321 15.46 7.36 -9.50
CA ILE A 321 14.66 8.57 -9.77
C ILE A 321 13.88 8.96 -8.53
N LEU A 322 13.20 8.00 -7.88
CA LEU A 322 12.44 8.29 -6.68
C LEU A 322 13.33 8.74 -5.52
N ALA A 323 14.39 7.98 -5.21
CA ALA A 323 15.29 8.24 -4.07
C ALA A 323 15.97 9.62 -4.17
N THR A 324 16.39 10.02 -5.36
CA THR A 324 16.97 11.35 -5.62
C THR A 324 15.92 12.45 -5.55
N SER A 325 14.71 12.22 -6.09
CA SER A 325 13.62 13.19 -6.08
C SER A 325 13.13 13.53 -4.67
N ILE A 326 13.12 12.57 -3.75
CA ILE A 326 12.70 12.81 -2.36
C ILE A 326 13.83 13.36 -1.48
N ALA A 327 15.09 13.29 -1.91
CA ALA A 327 16.25 13.67 -1.09
C ALA A 327 16.17 15.08 -0.47
N PRO A 328 15.65 16.14 -1.14
CA PRO A 328 15.51 17.46 -0.54
C PRO A 328 14.64 17.54 0.72
N LEU A 329 13.79 16.54 0.99
CA LEU A 329 12.99 16.45 2.22
C LEU A 329 13.86 16.29 3.48
N ILE A 330 15.11 15.86 3.34
CA ILE A 330 16.07 15.74 4.44
C ILE A 330 16.33 17.09 5.14
N LEU A 331 16.20 18.21 4.42
CA LEU A 331 16.39 19.56 4.99
C LEU A 331 15.39 19.84 6.12
N VAL A 332 14.13 19.47 5.90
CA VAL A 332 13.05 19.64 6.89
C VAL A 332 13.21 18.63 8.03
N GLY A 333 13.47 17.37 7.69
CA GLY A 333 13.64 16.30 8.67
C GLY A 333 14.80 16.57 9.63
N SER A 334 15.97 16.92 9.10
CA SER A 334 17.16 17.22 9.89
C SER A 334 17.02 18.48 10.74
N ASN A 335 16.42 19.57 10.21
CA ASN A 335 16.13 20.77 11.00
C ASN A 335 15.16 20.45 12.16
N THR A 336 14.10 19.69 11.87
CA THR A 336 13.12 19.28 12.90
C THR A 336 13.80 18.43 13.98
N LYS A 337 14.62 17.44 13.61
CA LYS A 337 15.32 16.61 14.60
C LYS A 337 16.32 17.40 15.44
N ARG A 338 17.02 18.37 14.83
CA ARG A 338 17.91 19.30 15.56
C ARG A 338 17.13 20.12 16.58
N GLU A 339 15.98 20.68 16.19
CA GLU A 339 15.10 21.43 17.09
C GLU A 339 14.57 20.55 18.23
N GLU A 340 14.16 19.32 17.96
CA GLU A 340 13.72 18.36 18.98
C GLU A 340 14.81 18.02 19.98
N ASN A 341 16.04 17.79 19.52
CA ASN A 341 17.17 17.53 20.39
C ASN A 341 17.47 18.75 21.29
N LEU A 342 17.30 19.97 20.77
CA LEU A 342 17.41 21.18 21.58
C LEU A 342 16.29 21.28 22.63
N ILE A 343 15.05 20.94 22.28
CA ILE A 343 13.91 20.88 23.22
C ILE A 343 14.21 19.85 24.33
N LYS A 344 14.62 18.64 23.98
CA LYS A 344 15.01 17.59 24.94
C LYS A 344 16.14 18.05 25.87
N ARG A 345 17.12 18.82 25.37
CA ARG A 345 18.18 19.41 26.22
C ARG A 345 17.64 20.48 27.18
N LYS A 346 16.72 21.34 26.73
CA LYS A 346 16.06 22.34 27.61
C LYS A 346 15.22 21.67 28.69
N ASP A 347 14.47 20.62 28.32
CA ASP A 347 13.65 19.83 29.25
C ASP A 347 14.49 19.25 30.40
N ASN A 348 15.71 18.79 30.11
CA ASN A 348 16.60 18.24 31.14
C ASN A 348 17.19 19.30 32.08
N LEU A 349 17.23 20.57 31.67
CA LEU A 349 17.90 21.65 32.42
C LEU A 349 16.92 22.52 33.21
N ILE A 350 15.67 22.62 32.77
CA ILE A 350 14.64 23.43 33.42
C ILE A 350 14.39 23.07 34.91
N PRO A 351 14.47 21.80 35.37
CA PRO A 351 14.18 21.48 36.78
C PRO A 351 15.22 22.13 37.71
N THR A 352 16.49 22.14 37.28
CA THR A 352 17.57 22.84 38.00
C THR A 352 17.30 24.33 38.09
N PHE A 353 16.89 24.95 36.97
CA PHE A 353 16.54 26.37 36.94
C PHE A 353 15.37 26.70 37.89
N LEU A 354 14.28 25.92 37.87
CA LEU A 354 13.12 26.14 38.74
C LEU A 354 13.47 25.94 40.22
N ARG A 355 14.32 24.96 40.54
CA ARG A 355 14.83 24.73 41.89
C ARG A 355 15.67 25.91 42.38
N SER A 356 16.55 26.43 41.53
CA SER A 356 17.38 27.60 41.82
C SER A 356 16.56 28.88 41.98
N ILE A 357 15.56 29.12 41.12
CA ILE A 357 14.64 30.26 41.27
C ILE A 357 13.87 30.14 42.59
N GLY A 358 13.30 28.96 42.87
CA GLY A 358 12.52 28.74 44.09
C GLY A 358 13.34 29.00 45.35
N ALA A 359 14.55 28.45 45.43
CA ALA A 359 15.45 28.62 46.57
C ALA A 359 15.84 30.09 46.79
N ALA A 360 16.23 30.80 45.73
CA ALA A 360 16.65 32.20 45.82
C ALA A 360 15.47 33.18 46.00
N ALA A 361 14.29 32.90 45.46
CA ALA A 361 13.10 33.69 45.71
C ALA A 361 12.62 33.55 47.16
N GLY A 362 12.81 32.37 47.77
CA GLY A 362 12.54 32.16 49.21
C GLY A 362 13.43 33.01 50.13
N THR A 363 14.68 33.31 49.72
CA THR A 363 15.59 34.16 50.51
C THR A 363 15.47 35.65 50.20
N THR A 364 15.07 36.01 48.97
CA THR A 364 14.99 37.41 48.49
C THR A 364 13.61 38.04 48.74
N GLY A 365 12.81 37.50 49.67
CA GLY A 365 11.49 38.02 50.01
C GLY A 365 10.45 37.92 48.89
N GLY A 366 10.57 36.91 48.01
CA GLY A 366 9.56 36.59 46.99
C GLY A 366 9.70 37.30 45.63
N LYS A 367 10.69 38.19 45.45
CA LYS A 367 10.89 38.90 44.18
C LYS A 367 11.54 38.03 43.11
N ILE A 368 10.71 37.39 42.28
CA ILE A 368 11.14 36.54 41.16
C ILE A 368 12.05 37.30 40.18
N THR A 369 11.79 38.59 39.94
CA THR A 369 12.55 39.41 38.99
C THR A 369 14.04 39.46 39.33
N ASP A 370 14.35 39.71 40.60
CA ASP A 370 15.72 39.92 41.09
C ASP A 370 16.46 38.58 41.11
N THR A 371 15.75 37.51 41.48
CA THR A 371 16.26 36.14 41.44
C THR A 371 16.59 35.69 40.02
N VAL A 372 15.70 35.91 39.06
CA VAL A 372 15.94 35.55 37.65
C VAL A 372 17.09 36.41 37.09
N GLY A 373 17.23 37.66 37.52
CA GLY A 373 18.38 38.51 37.19
C GLY A 373 19.70 37.92 37.64
N TYR A 374 19.80 37.51 38.91
CA TYR A 374 20.98 36.83 39.45
C TYR A 374 21.30 35.53 38.68
N LEU A 375 20.28 34.71 38.42
CA LEU A 375 20.45 33.45 37.70
C LEU A 375 20.79 33.64 36.22
N SER A 376 20.38 34.75 35.60
CA SER A 376 20.67 35.03 34.19
C SER A 376 22.16 35.24 33.89
N VAL A 377 22.98 35.47 34.92
CA VAL A 377 24.45 35.56 34.82
C VAL A 377 25.09 34.18 34.69
N HIS A 378 24.42 33.12 35.15
CA HIS A 378 24.91 31.76 35.05
C HIS A 378 24.52 31.10 33.71
N ASP A 379 25.40 30.25 33.18
CA ASP A 379 25.15 29.52 31.94
C ASP A 379 24.26 28.30 32.15
N PHE A 380 23.03 28.38 31.60
CA PHE A 380 22.08 27.27 31.50
C PHE A 380 22.07 26.63 30.10
N TYR A 381 23.20 26.68 29.39
CA TYR A 381 23.38 26.09 28.06
C TYR A 381 22.28 26.53 27.07
N PRO A 382 21.48 25.66 26.37
CA PRO A 382 20.50 26.15 25.38
C PRO A 382 19.34 26.95 25.99
N LEU A 383 19.26 27.06 27.32
CA LEU A 383 18.24 27.83 28.02
C LEU A 383 18.69 29.27 28.36
N THR A 384 19.99 29.56 28.34
CA THR A 384 20.57 30.88 28.72
C THR A 384 19.88 32.03 27.99
N ASP A 385 19.78 31.97 26.65
CA ASP A 385 19.16 33.02 25.84
C ASP A 385 17.69 33.29 26.20
N GLU A 386 16.95 32.23 26.53
CA GLU A 386 15.54 32.36 26.89
C GLU A 386 15.39 32.94 28.30
N ILE A 387 16.29 32.60 29.25
CA ILE A 387 16.34 33.18 30.60
C ILE A 387 16.68 34.67 30.54
N ILE A 388 17.68 35.07 29.74
CA ILE A 388 18.05 36.48 29.58
C ILE A 388 16.90 37.30 28.97
N LYS A 389 16.20 36.75 27.96
CA LYS A 389 15.00 37.40 27.40
C LYS A 389 13.87 37.47 28.41
N PHE A 390 13.71 36.44 29.24
CA PHE A 390 12.70 36.39 30.29
C PHE A 390 12.97 37.45 31.38
N HIS A 391 14.20 37.54 31.90
CA HIS A 391 14.61 38.59 32.83
C HIS A 391 14.33 39.99 32.27
N ARG A 392 14.75 40.26 31.03
CA ARG A 392 14.50 41.56 30.36
C ARG A 392 13.02 41.91 30.23
N ARG A 393 12.13 40.93 30.13
CA ARG A 393 10.68 41.16 30.07
C ARG A 393 10.12 41.39 31.46
N LEU A 394 10.51 40.58 32.44
CA LEU A 394 10.11 40.74 33.83
C LEU A 394 10.54 42.10 34.40
N SER A 395 11.73 42.59 34.05
CA SER A 395 12.23 43.89 34.52
C SER A 395 11.40 45.08 34.02
N THR A 396 10.63 44.93 32.93
CA THR A 396 9.72 45.99 32.46
C THR A 396 8.51 46.18 33.38
N ARG A 397 8.15 45.17 34.19
CA ARG A 397 6.97 45.17 35.09
C ARG A 397 5.63 45.48 34.42
N ILE A 398 5.53 45.33 33.10
CA ILE A 398 4.28 45.61 32.36
C ILE A 398 3.28 44.47 32.55
N ASP A 399 3.71 43.23 32.27
CA ASP A 399 2.84 42.05 32.30
C ASP A 399 3.67 40.80 32.60
N GLU A 400 3.63 40.35 33.86
CA GLU A 400 4.37 39.18 34.32
C GLU A 400 3.83 37.88 33.71
N GLU A 401 2.52 37.75 33.57
CA GLU A 401 1.88 36.56 32.99
C GLU A 401 2.31 36.37 31.54
N ARG A 402 2.29 37.44 30.75
CA ARG A 402 2.74 37.40 29.36
C ARG A 402 4.25 37.18 29.25
N ALA A 403 5.04 37.67 30.20
CA ALA A 403 6.48 37.37 30.24
C ALA A 403 6.74 35.87 30.42
N TRP A 404 6.02 35.20 31.33
CA TRP A 404 6.06 33.74 31.53
C TRP A 404 5.60 32.96 30.30
N THR A 405 4.48 33.36 29.69
CA THR A 405 3.97 32.72 28.47
C THR A 405 4.96 32.85 27.31
N LEU A 406 5.60 34.00 27.14
CA LEU A 406 6.61 34.19 26.09
C LEU A 406 7.93 33.46 26.39
N PHE A 407 8.29 33.27 27.66
CA PHE A 407 9.45 32.44 28.05
C PHE A 407 9.21 30.97 27.70
N THR A 408 8.11 30.40 28.19
CA THR A 408 7.74 29.00 27.94
C THR A 408 7.57 28.73 26.45
N THR A 409 6.88 29.61 25.72
CA THR A 409 6.74 29.55 24.25
C THR A 409 8.08 29.61 23.51
N GLY A 410 9.04 30.39 24.02
CA GLY A 410 10.41 30.45 23.50
C GLY A 410 11.18 29.13 23.67
N THR A 411 10.83 28.32 24.67
CA THR A 411 11.43 26.98 24.85
C THR A 411 10.92 25.95 23.85
N SER A 412 9.70 26.13 23.33
CA SER A 412 8.99 25.22 22.42
C SER A 412 8.65 23.84 23.01
N SER A 413 8.83 23.66 24.32
CA SER A 413 8.51 22.42 25.04
C SER A 413 7.13 22.47 25.68
N ASN A 414 6.32 21.45 25.44
CA ASN A 414 5.06 21.30 26.16
C ASN A 414 5.26 21.05 27.66
N LEU A 415 6.33 20.33 28.04
CA LEU A 415 6.62 19.99 29.44
C LEU A 415 6.97 21.25 30.23
N ILE A 416 7.86 22.08 29.69
CA ILE A 416 8.25 23.36 30.29
C ILE A 416 7.02 24.25 30.43
N TYR A 417 6.21 24.36 29.37
CA TYR A 417 4.97 25.15 29.41
C TYR A 417 4.05 24.74 30.56
N ARG A 418 3.70 23.44 30.65
CA ARG A 418 2.76 22.93 31.65
C ARG A 418 3.26 23.14 33.08
N PHE A 419 4.50 22.76 33.36
CA PHE A 419 5.03 22.86 34.72
C PHE A 419 5.39 24.28 35.15
N CYS A 420 5.83 25.14 34.22
CA CYS A 420 6.04 26.56 34.54
C CYS A 420 4.71 27.30 34.77
N ASP A 421 3.62 26.95 34.08
CA ASP A 421 2.30 27.52 34.39
C ASP A 421 1.82 27.10 35.79
N ILE A 422 2.01 25.84 36.17
CA ILE A 422 1.73 25.36 37.53
C ILE A 422 2.59 26.10 38.57
N PHE A 423 3.89 26.29 38.29
CA PHE A 423 4.81 27.03 39.16
C PHE A 423 4.35 28.47 39.36
N ARG A 424 4.05 29.17 38.26
CA ARG A 424 3.54 30.54 38.27
C ARG A 424 2.21 30.65 39.03
N GLY A 425 1.26 29.75 38.77
CA GLY A 425 -0.03 29.71 39.46
C GLY A 425 0.11 29.58 40.97
N GLY A 426 1.00 28.70 41.43
CA GLY A 426 1.32 28.59 42.86
C GLY A 426 1.91 29.87 43.46
N LEU A 427 2.81 30.54 42.74
CA LEU A 427 3.45 31.78 43.20
C LEU A 427 2.46 32.96 43.26
N ALA A 428 1.56 33.06 42.29
CA ALA A 428 0.54 34.10 42.25
C ALA A 428 -0.42 34.02 43.45
N LEU A 429 -0.63 32.82 44.00
CA LEU A 429 -1.46 32.56 45.17
C LEU A 429 -0.66 32.57 46.49
N GLY A 430 0.60 33.00 46.47
CA GLY A 430 1.42 33.20 47.67
C GLY A 430 2.08 31.93 48.23
N CYS A 431 2.17 30.84 47.47
CA CYS A 431 2.92 29.66 47.93
C CYS A 431 4.40 29.99 48.16
N ASN A 432 5.04 29.27 49.09
CA ASN A 432 6.48 29.37 49.30
C ASN A 432 7.26 28.96 48.03
N PRO A 433 8.05 29.87 47.42
CA PRO A 433 8.73 29.58 46.15
C PRO A 433 9.70 28.39 46.21
N ALA A 434 10.37 28.17 47.35
CA ALA A 434 11.33 27.10 47.52
C ALA A 434 10.65 25.73 47.59
N GLU A 435 9.52 25.63 48.28
CA GLU A 435 8.73 24.39 48.34
C GLU A 435 8.13 24.05 46.97
N VAL A 436 7.51 25.03 46.30
CA VAL A 436 6.89 24.83 44.99
C VAL A 436 7.94 24.49 43.93
N GLY A 437 9.08 25.19 43.93
CA GLY A 437 10.18 24.94 43.01
C GLY A 437 10.74 23.53 43.14
N ASN A 438 11.00 23.07 44.36
CA ASN A 438 11.45 21.70 44.61
C ASN A 438 10.42 20.64 44.20
N PHE A 439 9.16 20.86 44.56
CA PHE A 439 8.07 19.92 44.25
C PHE A 439 7.86 19.76 42.74
N ILE A 440 7.82 20.87 42.00
CA ILE A 440 7.66 20.85 40.54
C ILE A 440 8.89 20.26 39.86
N ALA A 441 10.09 20.70 40.24
CA ALA A 441 11.33 20.17 39.66
C ALA A 441 11.45 18.65 39.83
N THR A 442 11.07 18.12 41.00
CA THR A 442 11.09 16.66 41.27
C THR A 442 10.13 15.89 40.36
N ASN A 443 8.93 16.42 40.13
CA ASN A 443 7.96 15.81 39.22
C ASN A 443 8.41 15.93 37.75
N MET A 444 9.02 17.05 37.36
CA MET A 444 9.65 17.18 36.03
C MET A 444 10.79 16.19 35.84
N ASP A 445 11.63 15.97 36.84
CA ASP A 445 12.73 14.99 36.80
C ASP A 445 12.19 13.56 36.56
N LYS A 446 11.08 13.18 37.22
CA LYS A 446 10.39 11.90 36.97
C LYS A 446 9.91 11.79 35.51
N THR A 447 9.21 12.80 35.00
CA THR A 447 8.72 12.79 33.60
C THR A 447 9.88 12.79 32.59
N ASN A 448 10.94 13.55 32.83
CA ASN A 448 12.13 13.58 31.99
C ASN A 448 12.83 12.21 31.92
N ASN A 449 12.94 11.51 33.06
CA ASN A 449 13.53 10.18 33.09
C ASN A 449 12.70 9.18 32.26
N LEU A 450 11.37 9.27 32.30
CA LEU A 450 10.48 8.48 31.43
C LEU A 450 10.65 8.83 29.94
N ARG A 451 10.81 10.12 29.60
CA ARG A 451 11.10 10.57 28.23
C ARG A 451 12.47 10.07 27.73
N LYS A 452 13.49 10.01 28.58
CA LYS A 452 14.79 9.41 28.25
C LYS A 452 14.66 7.91 27.93
N LYS A 453 13.93 7.15 28.76
CA LYS A 453 13.63 5.72 28.51
C LYS A 453 12.88 5.54 27.18
N ARG A 454 11.89 6.40 26.90
CA ARG A 454 11.17 6.40 25.61
C ARG A 454 12.09 6.66 24.42
N SER A 455 12.92 7.71 24.49
CA SER A 455 13.87 8.04 23.42
C SER A 455 14.88 6.92 23.17
N ALA A 456 15.31 6.20 24.22
CA ALA A 456 16.16 5.02 24.08
C ALA A 456 15.42 3.85 23.40
N SER A 457 14.15 3.61 23.76
CA SER A 457 13.32 2.62 23.09
C SER A 457 13.05 2.98 21.61
N ALA A 458 12.84 4.26 21.28
CA ALA A 458 12.69 4.70 19.90
C ALA A 458 14.00 4.54 19.10
N ALA A 459 15.17 4.79 19.72
CA ALA A 459 16.46 4.61 19.06
C ALA A 459 16.73 3.16 18.64
N THR A 460 16.33 2.17 19.46
CA THR A 460 16.45 0.75 19.07
C THR A 460 15.50 0.40 17.91
N LEU A 461 14.32 1.02 17.85
CA LEU A 461 13.40 0.87 16.71
C LEU A 461 14.02 1.42 15.41
N VAL A 462 14.74 2.55 15.46
CA VAL A 462 15.48 3.08 14.29
C VAL A 462 16.43 2.03 13.73
N GLY A 463 17.26 1.41 14.57
CA GLY A 463 18.20 0.37 14.13
C GLY A 463 17.51 -0.82 13.46
N ILE A 464 16.42 -1.31 14.08
CA ILE A 464 15.62 -2.44 13.55
C ILE A 464 15.05 -2.11 12.18
N LEU A 465 14.35 -0.98 12.02
CA LEU A 465 13.67 -0.63 10.77
C LEU A 465 14.65 -0.38 9.63
N TYR A 466 15.83 0.19 9.93
CA TYR A 466 16.89 0.42 8.94
C TYR A 466 17.53 -0.90 8.49
N GLY A 467 17.76 -1.84 9.41
CA GLY A 467 18.22 -3.17 9.07
C GLY A 467 17.16 -3.96 8.28
N LEU A 468 15.89 -3.81 8.65
CA LEU A 468 14.78 -4.52 8.03
C LEU A 468 14.56 -4.04 6.58
N ILE A 469 14.56 -2.74 6.30
CA ILE A 469 14.44 -2.27 4.90
C ILE A 469 15.62 -2.72 4.02
N ALA A 470 16.84 -2.80 4.59
CA ALA A 470 17.99 -3.32 3.88
C ALA A 470 17.81 -4.80 3.54
N ALA A 471 17.36 -5.61 4.50
CA ALA A 471 17.07 -7.03 4.29
C ALA A 471 15.94 -7.25 3.28
N ILE A 472 14.85 -6.48 3.36
CA ILE A 472 13.73 -6.53 2.42
C ILE A 472 14.20 -6.18 1.02
N GLY A 473 14.87 -5.04 0.86
CA GLY A 473 15.43 -4.63 -0.42
C GLY A 473 16.32 -5.72 -0.99
N PHE A 474 17.30 -6.20 -0.21
CA PHE A 474 18.20 -7.26 -0.62
C PHE A 474 17.45 -8.52 -1.10
N CYS A 475 16.55 -9.07 -0.28
CA CYS A 475 15.81 -10.28 -0.63
C CYS A 475 14.97 -10.10 -1.91
N LEU A 476 14.17 -9.04 -1.99
CA LEU A 476 13.29 -8.82 -3.14
C LEU A 476 14.07 -8.61 -4.43
N PHE A 477 15.18 -7.89 -4.38
CA PHE A 477 16.00 -7.63 -5.56
C PHE A 477 16.80 -8.86 -6.01
N VAL A 478 17.30 -9.68 -5.09
CA VAL A 478 17.89 -10.97 -5.44
C VAL A 478 16.84 -11.85 -6.12
N THR A 479 15.64 -11.95 -5.55
CA THR A 479 14.55 -12.73 -6.16
C THR A 479 14.16 -12.19 -7.54
N PHE A 480 14.05 -10.87 -7.71
CA PHE A 480 13.79 -10.26 -9.01
C PHE A 480 14.87 -10.62 -10.04
N GLY A 481 16.14 -10.57 -9.66
CA GLY A 481 17.24 -10.95 -10.54
C GLY A 481 17.24 -12.43 -10.91
N ILE A 482 16.94 -13.32 -9.96
CA ILE A 482 16.76 -14.76 -10.23
C ILE A 482 15.60 -14.98 -11.20
N THR A 483 14.47 -14.32 -10.96
CA THR A 483 13.29 -14.40 -11.84
C THR A 483 13.57 -13.90 -13.25
N GLY A 484 14.38 -12.85 -13.41
CA GLY A 484 14.86 -12.41 -14.72
C GLY A 484 15.67 -13.50 -15.43
N TYR A 485 16.61 -14.12 -14.72
CA TYR A 485 17.40 -15.23 -15.26
C TYR A 485 16.53 -16.43 -15.64
N LEU A 486 15.55 -16.80 -14.80
CA LEU A 486 14.59 -17.86 -15.11
C LEU A 486 13.75 -17.48 -16.33
N ASN A 487 13.23 -16.27 -16.42
CA ASN A 487 12.44 -15.80 -17.54
C ASN A 487 13.23 -15.84 -18.87
N ASP A 488 14.50 -15.43 -18.84
CA ASP A 488 15.39 -15.50 -20.02
C ASP A 488 15.67 -16.96 -20.42
N THR A 489 15.98 -17.82 -19.45
CA THR A 489 16.26 -19.25 -19.69
C THR A 489 15.02 -19.99 -20.23
N TRP A 490 13.86 -19.77 -19.61
CA TRP A 490 12.59 -20.34 -20.08
C TRP A 490 12.23 -19.79 -21.46
N GLY A 491 12.41 -18.49 -21.71
CA GLY A 491 12.18 -17.90 -23.02
C GLY A 491 13.01 -18.57 -24.12
N THR A 492 14.27 -18.90 -23.85
CA THR A 492 15.11 -19.65 -24.79
C THR A 492 14.65 -21.10 -24.99
N MET A 493 14.19 -21.78 -23.93
CA MET A 493 13.67 -23.16 -24.01
C MET A 493 12.32 -23.23 -24.76
N SER A 494 11.45 -22.24 -24.57
CA SER A 494 10.19 -22.09 -25.31
C SER A 494 10.43 -21.84 -26.80
N ALA A 495 11.45 -21.04 -27.14
CA ALA A 495 11.84 -20.81 -28.54
C ALA A 495 12.42 -22.07 -29.22
N GLU A 496 13.09 -22.95 -28.47
CA GLU A 496 13.56 -24.26 -28.98
C GLU A 496 12.44 -25.30 -29.13
N THR A 497 11.26 -25.07 -28.54
CA THR A 497 10.08 -25.98 -28.59
C THR A 497 8.96 -25.47 -29.49
N GLU A 498 8.99 -24.21 -29.94
CA GLU A 498 8.12 -23.73 -31.01
C GLU A 498 8.41 -24.52 -32.30
N ILE A 499 7.39 -25.21 -32.80
CA ILE A 499 7.43 -25.93 -34.06
C ILE A 499 7.50 -24.88 -35.17
N THR A 500 8.70 -24.48 -35.55
CA THR A 500 8.94 -23.54 -36.65
C THR A 500 8.56 -24.19 -37.99
N PRO A 501 8.11 -23.40 -38.98
CA PRO A 501 7.80 -23.91 -40.33
C PRO A 501 8.95 -24.74 -40.93
N GLU A 502 10.20 -24.34 -40.67
CA GLU A 502 11.42 -25.02 -41.11
C GLU A 502 11.59 -26.42 -40.46
N ARG A 503 11.11 -26.61 -39.23
CA ARG A 503 11.18 -27.89 -38.51
C ARG A 503 10.06 -28.84 -38.94
N ILE A 504 8.92 -28.30 -39.39
CA ILE A 504 7.83 -29.07 -40.02
C ILE A 504 8.27 -29.60 -41.38
N GLU A 505 8.97 -28.78 -42.18
CA GLU A 505 9.51 -29.16 -43.49
C GLU A 505 10.56 -30.28 -43.37
N LEU A 506 11.35 -30.29 -42.29
CA LEU A 506 12.27 -31.38 -41.93
C LEU A 506 11.53 -32.68 -41.55
N LEU A 507 10.51 -32.59 -40.69
CA LEU A 507 9.72 -33.75 -40.26
C LEU A 507 8.89 -34.36 -41.40
N GLU A 508 8.40 -33.54 -42.33
CA GLU A 508 7.71 -33.97 -43.56
C GLU A 508 8.65 -34.78 -44.46
N HIS A 509 9.91 -34.35 -44.58
CA HIS A 509 10.90 -35.04 -45.38
C HIS A 509 11.35 -36.37 -44.75
N GLU A 510 11.40 -36.43 -43.41
CA GLU A 510 11.92 -37.55 -42.66
C GLU A 510 10.86 -38.65 -42.38
N TYR A 511 9.58 -38.28 -42.24
CA TYR A 511 8.46 -39.18 -41.92
C TYR A 511 7.19 -38.92 -42.77
N PRO A 512 7.25 -39.13 -44.10
CA PRO A 512 6.16 -38.77 -45.00
C PRO A 512 4.87 -39.57 -44.76
N GLU A 513 4.96 -40.83 -44.33
CA GLU A 513 3.78 -41.72 -44.20
C GLU A 513 2.86 -41.36 -43.03
N VAL A 514 3.42 -40.95 -41.89
CA VAL A 514 2.67 -40.55 -40.68
C VAL A 514 1.93 -39.24 -40.91
N PHE A 515 2.63 -38.31 -41.55
CA PHE A 515 2.08 -37.03 -41.96
C PHE A 515 0.94 -37.20 -42.97
N GLU A 516 1.12 -38.08 -43.96
CA GLU A 516 0.11 -38.40 -44.96
C GLU A 516 -1.12 -39.11 -44.35
N HIS A 517 -0.94 -39.92 -43.29
CA HIS A 517 -2.04 -40.61 -42.60
C HIS A 517 -2.98 -39.63 -41.88
N HIS A 518 -2.44 -38.77 -41.03
CA HIS A 518 -3.22 -37.80 -40.25
C HIS A 518 -3.98 -36.79 -41.11
N LEU A 519 -3.36 -36.39 -42.21
CA LEU A 519 -3.96 -35.46 -43.15
C LEU A 519 -5.00 -36.13 -44.08
N ARG A 520 -4.85 -37.43 -44.41
CA ARG A 520 -5.94 -38.22 -45.02
C ARG A 520 -7.12 -38.38 -44.08
N GLU A 521 -6.88 -38.59 -42.80
CA GLU A 521 -7.92 -38.64 -41.77
C GLU A 521 -8.67 -37.29 -41.69
N LEU A 522 -7.93 -36.18 -41.66
CA LEU A 522 -8.50 -34.83 -41.65
C LEU A 522 -9.30 -34.52 -42.93
N SER A 523 -8.78 -34.90 -44.10
CA SER A 523 -9.46 -34.78 -45.40
C SER A 523 -10.74 -35.63 -45.46
N SER A 524 -10.70 -36.87 -44.96
CA SER A 524 -11.87 -37.74 -44.86
C SER A 524 -12.94 -37.21 -43.90
N THR A 525 -12.51 -36.54 -42.82
CA THR A 525 -13.41 -35.93 -41.84
C THR A 525 -14.07 -34.68 -42.41
N LEU A 526 -13.31 -33.84 -43.14
CA LEU A 526 -13.84 -32.63 -43.77
C LEU A 526 -14.77 -32.95 -44.95
N SER A 527 -14.47 -33.98 -45.74
CA SER A 527 -15.27 -34.38 -46.91
C SER A 527 -16.61 -35.04 -46.56
N THR A 528 -16.85 -35.40 -45.30
CA THR A 528 -18.09 -36.06 -44.84
C THR A 528 -19.04 -35.14 -44.08
N LEU A 529 -18.67 -33.88 -43.87
CA LEU A 529 -19.47 -32.90 -43.13
C LEU A 529 -20.51 -32.19 -44.03
N PRO A 530 -21.74 -31.93 -43.53
CA PRO A 530 -22.69 -31.06 -44.20
C PRO A 530 -22.17 -29.59 -44.22
N MET A 531 -22.56 -28.81 -45.23
CA MET A 531 -21.94 -27.51 -45.56
C MET A 531 -22.03 -26.45 -44.46
N ASP A 532 -23.07 -26.52 -43.62
CA ASP A 532 -23.25 -25.69 -42.41
C ASP A 532 -22.10 -25.94 -41.43
N LYS A 533 -21.88 -27.21 -41.07
CA LYS A 533 -20.80 -27.62 -40.17
C LYS A 533 -19.43 -27.49 -40.80
N LEU A 534 -19.30 -27.65 -42.12
CA LEU A 534 -18.04 -27.43 -42.82
C LEU A 534 -17.59 -25.97 -42.68
N SER A 535 -18.51 -25.01 -42.80
CA SER A 535 -18.19 -23.58 -42.64
C SER A 535 -17.77 -23.25 -41.21
N GLU A 536 -18.48 -23.80 -40.22
CA GLU A 536 -18.16 -23.64 -38.80
C GLU A 536 -16.80 -24.28 -38.46
N THR A 537 -16.53 -25.47 -39.00
CA THR A 537 -15.27 -26.20 -38.83
C THR A 537 -14.11 -25.49 -39.57
N LEU A 538 -14.31 -24.97 -40.77
CA LEU A 538 -13.28 -24.19 -41.46
C LEU A 538 -13.01 -22.86 -40.75
N ALA A 539 -14.02 -22.21 -40.18
CA ALA A 539 -13.86 -21.00 -39.39
C ALA A 539 -13.15 -21.25 -38.04
N GLU A 540 -13.44 -22.39 -37.41
CA GLU A 540 -12.87 -22.79 -36.12
C GLU A 540 -11.43 -23.28 -36.24
N TYR A 541 -11.13 -24.10 -37.26
CA TYR A 541 -9.82 -24.76 -37.40
C TYR A 541 -8.89 -24.07 -38.41
N PHE A 542 -9.40 -23.29 -39.38
CA PHE A 542 -8.61 -22.62 -40.42
C PHE A 542 -9.11 -21.19 -40.71
N PRO A 543 -9.15 -20.32 -39.69
CA PRO A 543 -9.82 -19.02 -39.75
C PRO A 543 -9.27 -18.12 -40.87
N THR A 544 -7.98 -18.18 -41.14
CA THR A 544 -7.31 -17.34 -42.15
C THR A 544 -7.75 -17.70 -43.58
N ARG A 545 -7.78 -18.99 -43.92
CA ARG A 545 -8.23 -19.48 -45.25
C ARG A 545 -9.73 -19.38 -45.43
N PHE A 546 -10.52 -19.56 -44.37
CA PHE A 546 -11.96 -19.36 -44.42
C PHE A 546 -12.31 -17.91 -44.82
N ILE A 547 -11.58 -16.93 -44.28
CA ILE A 547 -11.74 -15.51 -44.62
C ILE A 547 -11.39 -15.23 -46.10
N GLU A 548 -10.32 -15.83 -46.62
CA GLU A 548 -9.94 -15.69 -48.03
C GLU A 548 -11.01 -16.28 -48.97
N LEU A 549 -11.53 -17.47 -48.64
CA LEU A 549 -12.60 -18.13 -49.38
C LEU A 549 -13.87 -17.26 -49.42
N MET A 550 -14.30 -16.76 -48.27
CA MET A 550 -15.46 -15.87 -48.15
C MET A 550 -15.26 -14.59 -48.95
N SER A 551 -14.06 -14.02 -48.95
CA SER A 551 -13.75 -12.82 -49.73
C SER A 551 -13.89 -13.07 -51.24
N SER A 552 -13.52 -14.26 -51.71
CA SER A 552 -13.65 -14.66 -53.11
C SER A 552 -15.10 -14.90 -53.53
N VAL A 553 -15.91 -15.54 -52.67
CA VAL A 553 -17.33 -15.80 -52.92
C VAL A 553 -18.11 -14.48 -52.98
N LEU A 554 -17.90 -13.60 -51.99
CA LEU A 554 -18.56 -12.29 -51.94
C LEU A 554 -18.19 -11.39 -53.12
N ALA A 555 -16.98 -11.54 -53.69
CA ALA A 555 -16.55 -10.79 -54.87
C ALA A 555 -17.32 -11.17 -56.15
N THR A 556 -17.96 -12.34 -56.19
CA THR A 556 -18.66 -12.84 -57.39
C THR A 556 -20.16 -12.52 -57.42
N VAL A 557 -20.71 -11.96 -56.34
CA VAL A 557 -22.15 -11.68 -56.20
C VAL A 557 -22.47 -10.24 -56.66
N PRO A 558 -23.45 -10.03 -57.56
CA PRO A 558 -23.78 -8.68 -58.04
C PRO A 558 -24.29 -7.78 -56.89
N PRO A 559 -23.88 -6.49 -56.87
CA PRO A 559 -24.06 -5.59 -55.73
C PRO A 559 -25.52 -5.32 -55.35
N GLU A 560 -26.46 -5.51 -56.28
CA GLU A 560 -27.90 -5.37 -56.06
C GLU A 560 -28.49 -6.48 -55.16
N ARG A 561 -27.88 -7.68 -55.16
CA ARG A 561 -28.27 -8.81 -54.29
C ARG A 561 -27.63 -8.77 -52.91
N LEU A 562 -26.48 -8.10 -52.75
CA LEU A 562 -25.79 -7.94 -51.46
C LEU A 562 -26.43 -6.85 -50.56
N ALA A 563 -27.11 -5.88 -51.17
CA ALA A 563 -27.62 -4.68 -50.47
C ALA A 563 -28.58 -4.96 -49.29
N PRO A 564 -29.51 -5.95 -49.33
CA PRO A 564 -30.38 -6.25 -48.20
C PRO A 564 -29.63 -6.84 -47.00
N SER A 565 -28.68 -7.75 -47.25
CA SER A 565 -27.90 -8.42 -46.20
C SER A 565 -26.83 -7.49 -45.60
N LEU A 566 -26.22 -6.60 -46.40
CA LEU A 566 -25.36 -5.52 -45.90
C LEU A 566 -26.14 -4.48 -45.06
N ASN A 567 -27.40 -4.20 -45.38
CA ASN A 567 -28.26 -3.36 -44.55
C ASN A 567 -28.57 -4.02 -43.21
N LYS A 568 -28.87 -5.33 -43.19
CA LYS A 568 -29.00 -6.12 -41.93
C LYS A 568 -27.70 -6.05 -41.13
N LEU A 569 -26.54 -6.14 -41.79
CA LEU A 569 -25.20 -6.07 -41.19
C LEU A 569 -24.91 -4.70 -40.57
N SER A 570 -25.28 -3.60 -41.24
CA SER A 570 -25.16 -2.25 -40.67
C SER A 570 -26.13 -2.01 -39.49
N THR A 571 -27.29 -2.68 -39.51
CA THR A 571 -28.29 -2.62 -38.43
C THR A 571 -27.83 -3.44 -37.22
N ALA A 572 -27.19 -4.59 -37.45
CA ALA A 572 -26.58 -5.43 -36.42
C ALA A 572 -25.34 -4.79 -35.79
N LEU A 573 -24.60 -3.96 -36.54
CA LEU A 573 -23.43 -3.20 -36.08
C LEU A 573 -23.78 -1.82 -35.47
N GLY A 574 -25.03 -1.59 -35.06
CA GLY A 574 -25.58 -0.30 -34.61
C GLY A 574 -25.04 0.30 -33.31
N GLY A 575 -23.72 0.41 -33.13
CA GLY A 575 -23.10 0.92 -31.90
C GLY A 575 -21.79 1.72 -32.04
N LEU A 576 -21.32 2.05 -33.25
CA LEU A 576 -20.08 2.82 -33.39
C LEU A 576 -20.35 4.35 -33.41
N PRO A 577 -19.69 5.16 -32.54
CA PRO A 577 -19.95 6.60 -32.42
C PRO A 577 -19.56 7.36 -33.69
N SER A 578 -20.43 8.30 -34.08
CA SER A 578 -20.40 9.08 -35.32
C SER A 578 -19.11 9.86 -35.62
N GLY A 579 -18.21 10.04 -34.64
CA GLY A 579 -16.97 10.81 -34.81
C GLY A 579 -15.78 10.03 -35.41
N GLU A 580 -15.74 8.70 -35.28
CA GLU A 580 -14.68 7.88 -35.92
C GLU A 580 -14.97 7.66 -37.40
N LEU A 581 -16.25 7.43 -37.73
CA LEU A 581 -16.69 7.40 -39.12
C LEU A 581 -16.48 8.76 -39.79
N GLU A 582 -16.75 9.89 -39.11
CA GLU A 582 -16.44 11.23 -39.64
C GLU A 582 -14.94 11.51 -39.82
N ARG A 583 -14.06 10.94 -38.98
CA ARG A 583 -12.59 11.04 -39.16
C ARG A 583 -12.08 10.19 -40.32
N ILE A 584 -12.76 9.07 -40.59
CA ILE A 584 -12.50 8.22 -41.75
C ILE A 584 -13.13 8.84 -43.02
N MET A 585 -14.20 9.63 -42.87
CA MET A 585 -14.98 10.24 -43.96
C MET A 585 -14.67 11.72 -44.28
N ARG A 586 -13.86 12.44 -43.49
CA ARG A 586 -13.30 13.77 -43.83
C ARG A 586 -11.89 13.59 -44.41
N GLY A 587 -11.61 13.60 -45.71
CA GLY A 587 -12.38 14.12 -46.84
C GLY A 587 -11.89 15.52 -47.26
N GLU A 588 -11.49 15.65 -48.52
CA GLU A 588 -11.85 16.81 -49.36
C GLU A 588 -12.27 16.18 -50.70
N GLU A 589 -13.50 16.13 -51.19
CA GLU A 589 -14.83 16.68 -50.87
C GLU A 589 -15.94 15.67 -51.36
N PRO A 590 -17.26 15.90 -51.13
CA PRO A 590 -18.25 14.85 -50.89
C PRO A 590 -19.06 14.39 -52.11
N ARG A 591 -19.41 13.09 -52.17
CA ARG A 591 -20.62 12.54 -52.85
C ARG A 591 -20.81 11.05 -52.52
N GLU A 592 -22.07 10.67 -52.28
CA GLU A 592 -22.70 9.36 -52.05
C GLU A 592 -21.82 8.08 -52.12
N ILE A 593 -21.89 7.26 -51.07
CA ILE A 593 -21.27 5.93 -51.01
C ILE A 593 -21.94 5.03 -52.05
N THR A 594 -21.27 4.82 -53.18
CA THR A 594 -21.67 3.87 -54.23
C THR A 594 -20.93 2.54 -54.04
N PRO A 595 -21.54 1.39 -54.39
CA PRO A 595 -20.97 0.03 -54.23
C PRO A 595 -19.53 -0.12 -54.77
N ARG A 596 -19.18 0.69 -55.76
CA ARG A 596 -17.87 0.73 -56.41
C ARG A 596 -16.71 1.04 -55.46
N ARG A 597 -16.90 1.90 -54.43
CA ARG A 597 -15.82 2.27 -53.51
C ARG A 597 -15.62 1.31 -52.33
N LEU A 598 -16.63 0.50 -51.99
CA LEU A 598 -16.48 -0.56 -50.99
C LEU A 598 -15.60 -1.70 -51.53
N ALA A 599 -15.69 -1.97 -52.82
CA ALA A 599 -14.83 -2.91 -53.54
C ALA A 599 -13.36 -2.44 -53.69
N GLU A 600 -13.09 -1.15 -53.42
CA GLU A 600 -11.75 -0.56 -53.48
C GLU A 600 -11.01 -0.60 -52.12
N LEU A 601 -11.66 -1.09 -51.06
CA LEU A 601 -11.00 -1.28 -49.76
C LEU A 601 -10.00 -2.46 -49.83
N PRO A 602 -8.77 -2.30 -49.33
CA PRO A 602 -7.81 -3.39 -49.28
C PRO A 602 -8.34 -4.54 -48.42
N THR A 603 -8.27 -5.76 -48.95
CA THR A 603 -8.78 -7.02 -48.36
C THR A 603 -8.39 -7.23 -46.90
N GLY A 604 -7.18 -6.81 -46.50
CA GLY A 604 -6.70 -6.90 -45.12
C GLY A 604 -7.49 -6.07 -44.10
N ARG A 605 -8.15 -4.99 -44.52
CA ARG A 605 -8.91 -4.10 -43.62
C ARG A 605 -10.35 -4.55 -43.42
N ILE A 606 -10.90 -5.24 -44.42
CA ILE A 606 -12.16 -5.98 -44.27
C ILE A 606 -11.91 -7.18 -43.34
N ALA A 607 -10.76 -7.85 -43.48
CA ALA A 607 -10.33 -8.95 -42.61
C ALA A 607 -10.12 -8.54 -41.14
N GLU A 608 -9.60 -7.33 -40.86
CA GLU A 608 -9.51 -6.79 -39.50
C GLU A 608 -10.89 -6.54 -38.87
N LEU A 609 -11.83 -6.00 -39.64
CA LEU A 609 -13.20 -5.72 -39.22
C LEU A 609 -14.01 -7.01 -38.96
N THR A 610 -13.78 -8.08 -39.74
CA THR A 610 -14.44 -9.39 -39.53
C THR A 610 -13.77 -10.21 -38.42
N ARG A 611 -12.44 -10.20 -38.30
CA ARG A 611 -11.70 -10.92 -37.23
C ARG A 611 -12.10 -10.44 -35.84
N ALA A 612 -12.45 -9.17 -35.69
CA ALA A 612 -12.85 -8.61 -34.41
C ALA A 612 -14.22 -9.13 -33.94
N HIS A 613 -15.23 -9.29 -34.81
CA HIS A 613 -16.63 -9.31 -34.36
C HIS A 613 -17.57 -10.37 -34.99
N ALA A 614 -17.19 -11.25 -35.93
CA ALA A 614 -18.24 -12.10 -36.53
C ALA A 614 -17.84 -13.42 -37.24
N PRO A 615 -17.58 -14.53 -36.52
CA PRO A 615 -17.57 -15.88 -37.09
C PRO A 615 -18.98 -16.38 -37.48
N ALA A 616 -19.97 -16.22 -36.59
CA ALA A 616 -21.35 -16.68 -36.80
C ALA A 616 -22.06 -15.99 -37.98
N LEU A 617 -21.73 -14.72 -38.23
CA LEU A 617 -22.36 -13.88 -39.25
C LEU A 617 -21.81 -14.15 -40.66
N LEU A 618 -20.57 -14.66 -40.76
CA LEU A 618 -19.97 -15.13 -42.01
C LEU A 618 -20.50 -16.51 -42.43
N GLY A 619 -20.84 -17.37 -41.47
CA GLY A 619 -21.55 -18.63 -41.72
C GLY A 619 -22.92 -18.41 -42.36
N GLU A 620 -23.73 -17.48 -41.81
CA GLU A 620 -25.05 -17.13 -42.38
C GLU A 620 -24.94 -16.52 -43.79
N LEU A 621 -23.92 -15.69 -44.06
CA LEU A 621 -23.66 -15.14 -45.40
C LEU A 621 -23.20 -16.20 -46.40
N PHE A 622 -22.44 -17.20 -45.95
CA PHE A 622 -22.01 -18.31 -46.80
C PHE A 622 -23.21 -19.17 -47.21
N GLU A 623 -24.13 -19.46 -46.27
CA GLU A 623 -25.38 -20.18 -46.56
C GLU A 623 -26.32 -19.40 -47.50
N GLU A 624 -26.51 -18.09 -47.29
CA GLU A 624 -27.49 -17.28 -48.04
C GLU A 624 -27.11 -17.09 -49.53
N PHE A 625 -25.81 -17.02 -49.85
CA PHE A 625 -25.32 -16.69 -51.18
C PHE A 625 -24.70 -17.85 -51.96
N ALA A 626 -24.55 -19.04 -51.34
CA ALA A 626 -24.08 -20.25 -52.01
C ALA A 626 -25.11 -21.07 -52.86
N PRO A 627 -26.45 -20.82 -52.94
CA PRO A 627 -27.34 -21.91 -53.30
C PRO A 627 -27.55 -22.21 -54.79
N GLU A 628 -27.03 -21.43 -55.77
CA GLU A 628 -27.37 -21.67 -57.19
C GLU A 628 -26.19 -21.89 -58.17
N ARG A 629 -24.94 -21.99 -57.69
CA ARG A 629 -23.81 -22.44 -58.54
C ARG A 629 -22.81 -23.40 -57.87
N VAL A 630 -23.15 -23.94 -56.70
CA VAL A 630 -22.37 -25.00 -56.03
C VAL A 630 -23.07 -26.35 -56.21
N THR A 631 -23.42 -26.72 -57.45
CA THR A 631 -23.68 -28.13 -57.80
C THR A 631 -22.40 -28.90 -58.15
N GLU A 632 -21.28 -28.19 -58.24
CA GLU A 632 -19.94 -28.73 -58.08
C GLU A 632 -19.28 -27.82 -57.04
N LEU A 633 -18.70 -28.36 -55.97
CA LEU A 633 -17.67 -27.62 -55.24
C LEU A 633 -16.70 -27.04 -56.29
N PRO A 634 -16.14 -25.82 -56.11
CA PRO A 634 -15.04 -25.36 -56.96
C PRO A 634 -14.08 -26.54 -57.08
N LYS A 635 -13.69 -26.93 -58.30
CA LYS A 635 -12.91 -28.17 -58.50
C LYS A 635 -11.70 -28.26 -57.56
N GLU A 636 -11.20 -27.12 -57.09
CA GLU A 636 -10.20 -26.95 -56.03
C GLU A 636 -10.52 -27.67 -54.69
N PHE A 637 -11.78 -27.90 -54.31
CA PHE A 637 -12.18 -28.58 -53.07
C PHE A 637 -12.79 -29.97 -53.30
N ALA A 638 -12.68 -30.53 -54.51
CA ALA A 638 -12.97 -31.95 -54.70
C ALA A 638 -12.05 -32.80 -53.81
N PRO A 639 -12.48 -33.98 -53.29
CA PRO A 639 -11.65 -34.84 -52.43
C PRO A 639 -10.28 -35.16 -53.05
N GLU A 640 -10.23 -35.20 -54.39
CA GLU A 640 -9.05 -35.46 -55.21
C GLU A 640 -8.11 -34.24 -55.33
N ASN A 641 -8.60 -33.00 -55.14
CA ASN A 641 -7.82 -31.75 -55.23
C ASN A 641 -7.49 -31.11 -53.87
N LEU A 642 -8.14 -31.53 -52.78
CA LEU A 642 -7.67 -31.27 -51.41
C LEU A 642 -6.28 -31.88 -51.17
N ALA A 643 -5.96 -32.99 -51.84
CA ALA A 643 -4.64 -33.60 -51.90
C ALA A 643 -3.63 -32.84 -52.81
N MET A 644 -4.09 -31.91 -53.65
CA MET A 644 -3.24 -31.08 -54.53
C MET A 644 -2.98 -29.70 -53.92
N LEU A 645 -3.96 -29.13 -53.20
CA LEU A 645 -3.77 -28.01 -52.25
C LEU A 645 -2.81 -28.38 -51.10
N TYR A 646 -2.68 -29.69 -50.85
CA TYR A 646 -1.77 -30.34 -49.92
C TYR A 646 -0.30 -30.18 -50.30
N GLU A 647 0.03 -30.33 -51.59
CA GLU A 647 1.42 -30.22 -52.08
C GLU A 647 1.93 -28.78 -52.07
N LEU A 648 1.05 -27.77 -51.98
CA LEU A 648 1.39 -26.38 -52.25
C LEU A 648 1.56 -25.48 -51.01
N GLN A 649 1.04 -25.83 -49.82
CA GLN A 649 1.08 -24.92 -48.65
C GLN A 649 0.94 -25.63 -47.29
N LEU A 650 1.89 -26.50 -46.95
CA LEU A 650 1.93 -27.26 -45.70
C LEU A 650 2.53 -26.49 -44.49
N ASN A 651 3.37 -25.49 -44.75
CA ASN A 651 4.08 -24.72 -43.71
C ASN A 651 3.18 -23.92 -42.75
N THR A 652 1.92 -23.65 -43.13
CA THR A 652 1.00 -22.81 -42.35
C THR A 652 -0.08 -23.59 -41.60
N LEU A 653 -0.45 -24.79 -42.07
CA LEU A 653 -1.61 -25.53 -41.54
C LEU A 653 -1.35 -26.16 -40.17
N PHE A 654 -0.14 -26.65 -39.95
CA PHE A 654 0.21 -27.36 -38.71
C PHE A 654 0.30 -26.42 -37.50
N VAL A 655 0.66 -25.16 -37.74
CA VAL A 655 0.71 -24.10 -36.72
C VAL A 655 -0.68 -23.75 -36.21
N GLU A 656 -1.72 -23.85 -37.05
CA GLU A 656 -3.11 -23.51 -36.73
C GLU A 656 -3.88 -24.65 -36.00
N LEU A 657 -3.31 -25.85 -35.86
CA LEU A 657 -3.96 -26.98 -35.18
C LEU A 657 -4.09 -26.80 -33.65
N PRO A 658 -5.21 -27.23 -33.02
CA PRO A 658 -5.35 -27.26 -31.57
C PRO A 658 -4.29 -28.13 -30.86
N TYR A 659 -3.89 -27.74 -29.65
CA TYR A 659 -2.82 -28.39 -28.87
C TYR A 659 -2.99 -29.90 -28.71
N GLU A 660 -4.21 -30.37 -28.42
CA GLU A 660 -4.51 -31.79 -28.21
C GLU A 660 -4.23 -32.66 -29.45
N LYS A 661 -4.44 -32.12 -30.65
CA LYS A 661 -4.19 -32.85 -31.91
C LYS A 661 -2.72 -32.80 -32.32
N ARG A 662 -2.00 -31.74 -31.97
CA ARG A 662 -0.53 -31.70 -32.09
C ARG A 662 0.13 -32.75 -31.20
N LEU A 663 -0.41 -32.96 -29.99
CA LEU A 663 0.05 -33.99 -29.06
C LEU A 663 -0.21 -35.42 -29.60
N ALA A 664 -1.37 -35.65 -30.22
CA ALA A 664 -1.69 -36.94 -30.83
C ALA A 664 -0.78 -37.29 -32.02
N PHE A 665 -0.46 -36.29 -32.87
CA PHE A 665 0.48 -36.45 -33.97
C PHE A 665 1.90 -36.80 -33.50
N ILE A 666 2.34 -36.15 -32.42
CA ILE A 666 3.61 -36.44 -31.74
C ILE A 666 3.65 -37.89 -31.23
N ALA A 667 2.58 -38.35 -30.59
CA ALA A 667 2.49 -39.72 -30.07
C ALA A 667 2.51 -40.79 -31.18
N ASP A 668 1.93 -40.50 -32.35
CA ASP A 668 1.97 -41.42 -33.50
C ASP A 668 3.34 -41.43 -34.20
N LEU A 669 4.07 -40.31 -34.18
CA LEU A 669 5.47 -40.25 -34.61
C LEU A 669 6.37 -41.14 -33.74
N ASP A 670 6.21 -41.07 -32.41
CA ASP A 670 6.99 -41.89 -31.46
C ASP A 670 6.75 -43.38 -31.70
N ARG A 671 5.50 -43.75 -31.98
CA ARG A 671 5.13 -45.12 -32.30
C ARG A 671 5.81 -45.64 -33.58
N VAL A 672 5.94 -44.79 -34.60
CA VAL A 672 6.60 -45.16 -35.87
C VAL A 672 8.12 -45.26 -35.69
N GLU A 673 8.72 -44.41 -34.86
CA GLU A 673 10.14 -44.50 -34.51
C GLU A 673 10.43 -45.81 -33.74
N GLU A 674 9.60 -46.19 -32.77
CA GLU A 674 9.72 -47.48 -32.05
C GLU A 674 9.58 -48.70 -32.99
N GLU A 675 8.62 -48.65 -33.92
CA GLU A 675 8.46 -49.71 -34.93
C GLU A 675 9.68 -49.79 -35.87
N ARG A 676 10.32 -48.66 -36.18
CA ARG A 676 11.51 -48.61 -37.03
C ARG A 676 12.75 -49.14 -36.30
N ILE A 677 12.93 -48.79 -35.02
CA ILE A 677 14.00 -49.33 -34.17
C ILE A 677 13.88 -50.84 -34.08
N THR A 678 12.69 -51.38 -33.76
CA THR A 678 12.48 -52.83 -33.64
C THR A 678 12.76 -53.59 -34.95
N VAL A 679 12.46 -53.00 -36.11
CA VAL A 679 12.83 -53.56 -37.42
C VAL A 679 14.34 -53.54 -37.65
N LEU A 680 15.02 -52.43 -37.29
CA LEU A 680 16.46 -52.29 -37.43
C LEU A 680 17.22 -53.24 -36.48
N GLU A 681 16.76 -53.41 -35.24
CA GLU A 681 17.31 -54.37 -34.28
C GLU A 681 17.19 -55.81 -34.78
N ARG A 682 16.03 -56.17 -35.35
CA ARG A 682 15.81 -57.49 -35.95
C ARG A 682 16.75 -57.74 -37.13
N ARG A 683 16.97 -56.71 -37.96
CA ARG A 683 17.87 -56.79 -39.12
C ARG A 683 19.34 -56.83 -38.72
N ALA A 684 19.72 -56.10 -37.67
CA ALA A 684 21.03 -56.20 -37.03
C ALA A 684 21.26 -57.61 -36.46
N ALA A 685 20.27 -58.21 -35.81
CA ALA A 685 20.34 -59.57 -35.28
C ALA A 685 20.50 -60.64 -36.40
N GLU A 686 19.79 -60.49 -37.50
CA GLU A 686 19.92 -61.36 -38.69
C GLU A 686 21.31 -61.21 -39.35
N LEU A 687 21.84 -59.99 -39.46
CA LEU A 687 23.16 -59.73 -40.02
C LEU A 687 24.31 -60.18 -39.10
N ARG A 688 24.12 -60.15 -37.77
CA ARG A 688 25.03 -60.76 -36.79
C ARG A 688 25.16 -62.27 -37.00
N ALA A 689 24.05 -62.96 -37.28
CA ALA A 689 24.05 -64.40 -37.56
C ALA A 689 24.77 -64.76 -38.87
N MET A 690 24.89 -63.81 -39.81
CA MET A 690 25.55 -63.97 -41.11
C MET A 690 27.01 -63.47 -41.14
N GLY A 691 27.58 -63.02 -40.01
CA GLY A 691 29.00 -62.63 -39.91
C GLY A 691 29.34 -61.22 -40.44
N GLY A 692 28.35 -60.35 -40.65
CA GLY A 692 28.52 -59.00 -41.21
C GLY A 692 28.92 -57.93 -40.18
N GLY A 693 30.09 -58.04 -39.55
CA GLY A 693 30.48 -57.19 -38.42
C GLY A 693 30.51 -55.67 -38.67
N ALA A 694 30.92 -55.23 -39.87
CA ALA A 694 31.01 -53.80 -40.19
C ALA A 694 29.62 -53.14 -40.39
N VAL A 695 28.70 -53.85 -41.03
CA VAL A 695 27.34 -53.34 -41.32
C VAL A 695 26.47 -53.38 -40.06
N VAL A 696 26.68 -54.37 -39.21
CA VAL A 696 26.04 -54.45 -37.88
C VAL A 696 26.48 -53.28 -37.00
N GLY A 697 27.77 -52.93 -36.99
CA GLY A 697 28.27 -51.79 -36.22
C GLY A 697 27.70 -50.45 -36.68
N GLU A 698 27.51 -50.26 -37.99
CA GLU A 698 26.85 -49.07 -38.53
C GLU A 698 25.36 -49.03 -38.15
N LEU A 699 24.64 -50.16 -38.22
CA LEU A 699 23.24 -50.25 -37.80
C LEU A 699 23.05 -49.98 -36.29
N GLU A 700 23.91 -50.53 -35.44
CA GLU A 700 23.88 -50.29 -34.00
C GLU A 700 24.18 -48.82 -33.66
N ARG A 701 25.07 -48.18 -34.44
CA ARG A 701 25.33 -46.75 -34.32
C ARG A 701 24.11 -45.92 -34.70
N THR A 702 23.43 -46.24 -35.81
CA THR A 702 22.20 -45.55 -36.21
C THR A 702 21.08 -45.76 -35.19
N ILE A 703 20.93 -46.96 -34.62
CA ILE A 703 19.98 -47.23 -33.54
C ILE A 703 20.31 -46.37 -32.31
N GLY A 704 21.57 -46.33 -31.88
CA GLY A 704 21.98 -45.50 -30.74
C GLY A 704 21.84 -44.00 -30.97
N GLU A 705 22.03 -43.51 -32.20
CA GLU A 705 21.76 -42.11 -32.55
C GLU A 705 20.25 -41.78 -32.48
N ILE A 706 19.38 -42.70 -32.91
CA ILE A 706 17.91 -42.53 -32.82
C ILE A 706 17.45 -42.58 -31.35
N GLU A 707 17.95 -43.52 -30.55
CA GLU A 707 17.61 -43.62 -29.12
C GLU A 707 18.07 -42.39 -28.30
N ASP A 708 19.24 -41.81 -28.60
CA ASP A 708 19.73 -40.60 -27.92
C ASP A 708 18.90 -39.36 -28.28
N ILE A 709 18.44 -39.27 -29.54
CA ILE A 709 17.51 -38.23 -29.99
C ILE A 709 16.15 -38.39 -29.28
N GLN A 710 15.63 -39.62 -29.17
CA GLN A 710 14.37 -39.92 -28.50
C GLN A 710 14.44 -39.60 -27.00
N ALA A 711 15.50 -40.00 -26.30
CA ALA A 711 15.69 -39.70 -24.88
C ALA A 711 15.80 -38.18 -24.61
N ARG A 712 16.49 -37.45 -25.50
CA ARG A 712 16.61 -35.99 -25.40
C ARG A 712 15.26 -35.31 -25.65
N ARG A 713 14.45 -35.84 -26.57
CA ARG A 713 13.11 -35.36 -26.89
C ARG A 713 12.10 -35.65 -25.79
N GLU A 714 12.08 -36.85 -25.21
CA GLU A 714 11.24 -37.18 -24.04
C GLU A 714 11.57 -36.30 -22.83
N ALA A 715 12.85 -35.99 -22.60
CA ALA A 715 13.25 -35.04 -21.56
C ALA A 715 12.74 -33.62 -21.83
N LEU A 716 12.69 -33.21 -23.11
CA LEU A 716 12.14 -31.93 -23.57
C LEU A 716 10.60 -31.90 -23.51
N GLU A 717 9.93 -33.02 -23.80
CA GLU A 717 8.46 -33.14 -23.71
C GLU A 717 7.98 -33.27 -22.27
N ALA A 718 8.71 -33.96 -21.40
CA ALA A 718 8.45 -33.96 -19.96
C ALA A 718 8.66 -32.55 -19.35
N ALA A 719 9.59 -31.77 -19.89
CA ALA A 719 9.72 -30.35 -19.57
C ALA A 719 8.57 -29.51 -20.17
N GLY A 720 8.15 -29.81 -21.41
CA GLY A 720 7.04 -29.20 -22.15
C GLY A 720 5.66 -29.42 -21.55
N ALA A 721 5.38 -30.61 -21.02
CA ALA A 721 4.09 -30.95 -20.41
C ALA A 721 3.85 -30.23 -19.06
N VAL A 722 4.91 -29.72 -18.42
CA VAL A 722 4.84 -28.83 -17.24
C VAL A 722 4.68 -27.35 -17.66
N LEU A 723 5.05 -27.01 -18.90
CA LEU A 723 4.94 -25.67 -19.47
C LEU A 723 3.51 -25.43 -19.99
N THR A 724 2.58 -25.09 -19.09
CA THR A 724 1.56 -24.10 -19.50
C THR A 724 2.29 -22.92 -20.13
N PRO A 725 1.81 -22.29 -21.22
CA PRO A 725 2.43 -21.06 -21.71
C PRO A 725 2.49 -20.07 -20.55
N ILE A 726 3.68 -19.94 -19.95
CA ILE A 726 3.86 -19.07 -18.79
C ILE A 726 3.63 -17.67 -19.36
N PRO A 727 2.65 -16.91 -18.86
CA PRO A 727 2.45 -15.55 -19.33
C PRO A 727 3.79 -14.81 -19.19
N PRO A 728 4.27 -14.12 -20.24
CA PRO A 728 5.58 -13.48 -20.21
C PRO A 728 5.65 -12.57 -18.99
N PHE A 729 6.68 -12.78 -18.16
CA PHE A 729 6.82 -12.03 -16.93
C PHE A 729 7.13 -10.57 -17.29
N GLU A 730 6.20 -9.65 -17.05
CA GLU A 730 6.45 -8.23 -17.29
C GLU A 730 7.45 -7.68 -16.27
N MET A 731 8.74 -7.86 -16.57
CA MET A 731 9.86 -7.50 -15.67
C MET A 731 9.82 -6.03 -15.24
N GLU A 732 9.36 -5.12 -16.11
CA GLU A 732 9.20 -3.72 -15.75
C GLU A 732 8.12 -3.50 -14.67
N LEU A 733 6.98 -4.17 -14.82
CA LEU A 733 5.83 -3.98 -13.94
C LEU A 733 6.03 -4.67 -12.59
N THR A 734 6.73 -5.81 -12.56
CA THR A 734 7.18 -6.42 -11.30
C THR A 734 8.18 -5.53 -10.55
N SER A 735 9.20 -4.98 -11.24
CA SER A 735 10.14 -4.05 -10.61
C SER A 735 9.42 -2.85 -10.00
N PHE A 736 8.37 -2.36 -10.67
CA PHE A 736 7.54 -1.27 -10.16
C PHE A 736 6.74 -1.66 -8.90
N ILE A 737 6.17 -2.86 -8.81
CA ILE A 737 5.45 -3.28 -7.59
C ILE A 737 6.41 -3.52 -6.43
N LEU A 738 7.59 -4.10 -6.68
CA LEU A 738 8.63 -4.26 -5.66
C LEU A 738 9.13 -2.89 -5.14
N LEU A 739 9.30 -1.91 -6.02
CA LEU A 739 9.54 -0.51 -5.66
C LEU A 739 8.46 0.00 -4.72
N LEU A 740 7.20 -0.19 -5.11
CA LEU A 740 6.05 0.30 -4.37
C LEU A 740 5.97 -0.34 -2.98
N MET A 741 6.32 -1.62 -2.85
CA MET A 741 6.44 -2.32 -1.57
C MET A 741 7.56 -1.75 -0.70
N LEU A 742 8.74 -1.50 -1.26
CA LEU A 742 9.88 -0.92 -0.52
C LEU A 742 9.59 0.52 -0.07
N VAL A 743 8.92 1.31 -0.91
CA VAL A 743 8.58 2.70 -0.64
C VAL A 743 7.45 2.80 0.37
N SER A 744 6.43 1.94 0.28
CA SER A 744 5.35 1.87 1.27
C SER A 744 5.91 1.48 2.64
N PHE A 745 6.83 0.51 2.69
CA PHE A 745 7.57 0.14 3.90
C PHE A 745 8.32 1.34 4.48
N ALA A 746 9.13 2.04 3.66
CA ALA A 746 9.91 3.20 4.07
C ALA A 746 9.01 4.32 4.63
N MET A 747 7.88 4.60 3.96
CA MET A 747 6.93 5.63 4.35
C MET A 747 6.27 5.30 5.69
N ILE A 748 5.81 4.07 5.85
CA ILE A 748 5.10 3.63 7.04
C ILE A 748 6.06 3.49 8.23
N SER A 749 7.22 2.85 8.03
CA SER A 749 8.29 2.76 9.03
C SER A 749 8.73 4.15 9.52
N SER A 750 8.86 5.11 8.62
CA SER A 750 9.19 6.48 8.97
C SER A 750 8.17 7.14 9.91
N LEU A 751 6.87 6.91 9.67
CA LEU A 751 5.81 7.39 10.55
C LEU A 751 5.83 6.69 11.91
N THR A 752 6.04 5.38 11.91
CA THR A 752 6.19 4.53 13.11
C THR A 752 7.31 5.05 14.03
N LEU A 753 8.44 5.48 13.46
CA LEU A 753 9.55 6.07 14.22
C LEU A 753 9.18 7.35 14.96
N VAL A 754 8.48 8.27 14.30
CA VAL A 754 8.08 9.54 14.93
C VAL A 754 7.02 9.32 16.01
N ILE A 755 6.06 8.42 15.77
CA ILE A 755 5.04 8.06 16.77
C ILE A 755 5.73 7.48 18.02
N SER A 756 6.71 6.59 17.83
CA SER A 756 7.47 5.99 18.92
C SER A 756 8.26 7.02 19.74
N ASP A 757 8.93 7.98 19.10
CA ASP A 757 9.70 9.04 19.79
C ASP A 757 8.81 10.17 20.38
N GLY A 758 7.58 10.36 19.86
CA GLY A 758 6.69 11.46 20.26
C GLY A 758 7.05 12.81 19.64
N GLY A 759 7.79 12.78 18.52
CA GLY A 759 8.25 13.96 17.78
C GLY A 759 7.18 14.56 16.86
N HIS A 760 7.55 15.64 16.17
CA HIS A 760 6.72 16.29 15.16
C HIS A 760 6.67 15.41 13.89
N PRO A 761 5.52 15.30 13.20
CA PRO A 761 5.40 14.53 11.96
C PRO A 761 6.43 14.88 10.90
N PHE A 762 6.85 16.14 10.79
CA PHE A 762 7.93 16.55 9.87
C PHE A 762 9.29 15.90 10.12
N GLY A 763 9.55 15.36 11.32
CA GLY A 763 10.73 14.54 11.57
C GLY A 763 10.73 13.23 10.77
N SER A 764 9.57 12.73 10.35
CA SER A 764 9.43 11.49 9.59
C SER A 764 10.06 11.64 8.20
N LEU A 765 9.94 12.82 7.59
CA LEU A 765 10.48 13.09 6.25
C LEU A 765 11.98 12.76 6.15
N GLY A 766 12.76 13.04 7.20
CA GLY A 766 14.17 12.67 7.25
C GLY A 766 14.36 11.14 7.26
N HIS A 767 13.64 10.44 8.14
CA HIS A 767 13.69 8.98 8.19
C HIS A 767 13.21 8.31 6.90
N PHE A 768 12.20 8.88 6.23
CA PHE A 768 11.69 8.36 4.96
C PHE A 768 12.76 8.40 3.88
N VAL A 769 13.43 9.54 3.70
CA VAL A 769 14.55 9.67 2.76
C VAL A 769 15.64 8.64 3.05
N PHE A 770 16.11 8.57 4.30
CA PHE A 770 17.16 7.61 4.66
C PHE A 770 16.75 6.15 4.42
N LEU A 771 15.53 5.77 4.80
CA LEU A 771 15.02 4.42 4.57
C LEU A 771 14.99 4.09 3.08
N THR A 772 14.45 4.98 2.23
CA THR A 772 14.43 4.77 0.78
C THR A 772 15.83 4.62 0.19
N TRP A 773 16.80 5.42 0.64
CA TRP A 773 18.20 5.29 0.21
C TRP A 773 18.85 4.00 0.67
N VAL A 774 18.60 3.56 1.91
CA VAL A 774 19.12 2.28 2.42
C VAL A 774 18.54 1.12 1.60
N GLY A 775 17.24 1.12 1.32
CA GLY A 775 16.62 0.12 0.46
C GLY A 775 17.18 0.11 -0.96
N PHE A 776 17.41 1.28 -1.55
CA PHE A 776 18.05 1.41 -2.87
C PHE A 776 19.49 0.88 -2.88
N LEU A 777 20.31 1.25 -1.90
CA LEU A 777 21.69 0.78 -1.77
C LEU A 777 21.75 -0.74 -1.55
N ALA A 778 20.82 -1.30 -0.78
CA ALA A 778 20.70 -2.75 -0.60
C ALA A 778 20.36 -3.46 -1.92
N GLY A 779 19.54 -2.83 -2.78
CA GLY A 779 19.26 -3.33 -4.12
C GLY A 779 20.47 -3.35 -5.05
N ILE A 780 21.27 -2.27 -5.06
CA ILE A 780 22.55 -2.25 -5.80
C ILE A 780 23.50 -3.35 -5.29
N LEU A 781 23.57 -3.53 -3.98
CA LEU A 781 24.41 -4.57 -3.38
C LEU A 781 23.96 -5.97 -3.81
N ALA A 782 22.64 -6.22 -3.84
CA ALA A 782 22.06 -7.47 -4.33
C ALA A 782 22.46 -7.75 -5.79
N GLU A 783 22.36 -6.74 -6.66
CA GLU A 783 22.77 -6.85 -8.08
C GLU A 783 24.23 -7.25 -8.23
N GLN A 784 25.14 -6.57 -7.52
CA GLN A 784 26.58 -6.84 -7.63
C GLN A 784 26.97 -8.25 -7.15
N LEU A 785 26.18 -8.81 -6.24
CA LEU A 785 26.41 -10.14 -5.68
C LEU A 785 25.76 -11.24 -6.53
N LEU A 786 24.66 -10.95 -7.23
CA LEU A 786 23.88 -11.95 -7.95
C LEU A 786 24.70 -12.74 -9.01
N PRO A 787 25.49 -12.12 -9.91
CA PRO A 787 26.31 -12.88 -10.86
C PRO A 787 27.34 -13.78 -10.17
N ARG A 788 27.90 -13.32 -9.03
CA ARG A 788 28.86 -14.11 -8.25
C ARG A 788 28.22 -15.31 -7.57
N LEU A 789 26.95 -15.18 -7.18
CA LEU A 789 26.17 -16.28 -6.59
C LEU A 789 25.77 -17.30 -7.65
N LEU A 790 25.36 -16.85 -8.83
CA LEU A 790 24.93 -17.72 -9.93
C LEU A 790 26.08 -18.52 -10.56
N ILE A 791 27.34 -18.02 -10.53
CA ILE A 791 28.51 -18.77 -11.03
C ILE A 791 28.90 -19.94 -10.11
N VAL A 792 28.44 -19.94 -8.85
CA VAL A 792 28.79 -20.96 -7.84
C VAL A 792 27.80 -22.13 -7.80
N VAL A 793 26.58 -21.95 -8.34
CA VAL A 793 25.54 -22.97 -8.47
C VAL A 793 25.63 -23.58 -9.86
#